data_AF-A0A5P1A2B4-F1
#
_entry.id   AF-A0A5P1A2B4-F1
#
_cell.length_a   1.000
_cell.length_b   1.000
_cell.length_c   1.000
_cell.angle_alpha   90.00
_cell.angle_beta   90.00
_cell.angle_gamma   90.00
#
_symmetry.space_group_name_H-M   'P 1'
#
loop_
_entity.id
_entity.type
_entity.pdbx_description
1 polymer ?
#
loop_
_entity_poly.entity_id
_entity_poly.type
_entity_poly.pdbx_seq_one_letter_code
_entity_poly.pdbx_strand_id
1 'polypeptide(L)'
;RKKKKKKTASDRKDKDVVDFLKQLLLRNSAAARVLVKRAASSPTEITAAAPITPYNTAAGYIHQEMGPNVGCNIQTKFCKNKNGITSTDGKEDANYAFSLTPHEYKDACKCNENKASSPEELGRSATDTDDRSQPPDGGGHSSDEEEEEEDEEDDDDDDDSEEEEEVCGMVKSLLDQSNGGIKPINGCNPKTEGTYPKWKCGDADLVTDDNVCMPPRRQKLCVSSLTKQGRIKAIEDIRTKFINCAAIETHFAWERYKKINTGADKELQGGTIPHEFKRQMYYTFGDFRDIFFGRDISSCPYIKDTSNNIKDILNKEKKKHEEWWNKHGKEIWERMLCALTYDLTDKEKTNIREKHEYQYTNLNPPLEEFASRPQFLRWFIEWSDEFCRTRGVKIKELVDKCKDYECNEENMDQKKKTCEEACKKYQKWLKGWKDQYKKQSKKFTKDKEKPEYEVDPDVKKSTHAYEYLSKKLKSICQNGTTTDKCDYTCMENASRQPQTSACSQEQQQGNTSPTPNHFPEAFDCPPKEIADKCNCPKLPEPKYCVDKTAYDIRKEREKNVKKHGSILKVNGENYEGNCGIIKTQTDRNGITNCEFNKRYPNANNLFDTSCDNKGNERFQIGQKWNSKYIRSIGKYLYIPPRREYICLHDLNTLMASTIHDRNDLLKKIQDIAKNEGDDIIKKLLPKYPCNEDVICKAMKYSFADLADIIRGTEIYTHITDIETKLKPVFDTTYKNWKSSNSNNNKDKYNNVQTFRSAWWDTNRKDIWKAMTCNAPYDAKIYITKEGGYISPLTSTKNHCGHNDDPPDYDYIPQPLRWISEWGESYCLAQRDFLETMKICENCKKKNKNSDCEQTKYGSCMDCKKKCEEYKKFVEIWKAQFEIQKEAYKEIYERATTSNGRYFNGIDEYTKNFVEELDDNCKTDENTSVDSADKYLEGGSVCRRFKFGNTQSNHPNYAFHTEPHSHKEHCECAKKYDPFDECPVNTDVCNEYGRYSCRKNHYNKNPIEWTNHFVKKSIRNYEAVMVPPRRRQLCLIGNRTFLGRVNDEKRFKEYLLRDASSEAKMLSQYYNSDNEKALQAIKYSFADIGNIVKGDDMLEDGISEKIKNIFEHKINNQTHSSSSSSEPNITPSSWWQNNKEQIWNVMMCHYNGEHKTSTKCPSHNDIDKVDQFLRWMTEWAQYFCKEKKKEVQEEINRCREEFTQNKYSSVDEIKKGSCYKVLHKYNHWLHNRNNEWKNLEKKI
;
A
#
# COMPACT_ATOMS: atom_id res chain seq x y z
N ARG A 1 81.05 11.42 -7.10
CA ARG A 1 81.86 10.71 -6.08
C ARG A 1 80.97 10.31 -4.91
N LYS A 2 80.98 9.02 -4.56
CA LYS A 2 80.20 8.39 -3.49
C LYS A 2 80.43 9.05 -2.13
N LYS A 3 79.36 9.43 -1.41
CA LYS A 3 79.31 9.26 0.05
C LYS A 3 78.10 8.40 0.38
N LYS A 4 78.37 7.11 0.60
CA LYS A 4 77.49 6.18 1.31
C LYS A 4 77.17 6.80 2.68
N LYS A 5 75.92 7.21 2.93
CA LYS A 5 75.36 7.17 4.29
C LYS A 5 74.71 5.80 4.45
N LYS A 6 75.33 4.94 5.26
CA LYS A 6 74.69 3.75 5.84
C LYS A 6 73.37 4.20 6.47
N LYS A 7 72.22 3.85 5.89
CA LYS A 7 70.97 3.80 6.65
C LYS A 7 70.89 2.40 7.25
N THR A 8 71.16 2.34 8.54
CA THR A 8 70.93 1.18 9.39
C THR A 8 69.47 0.71 9.29
N ALA A 9 69.20 -0.58 9.51
CA ALA A 9 67.85 -1.17 9.61
C ALA A 9 66.92 -0.50 10.68
N SER A 10 67.44 0.49 11.39
CA SER A 10 66.81 1.34 12.40
C SER A 10 65.75 2.32 11.88
N ASP A 11 65.69 2.63 10.58
CA ASP A 11 64.78 3.65 10.01
C ASP A 11 63.37 3.13 9.65
N ARG A 12 63.08 1.83 9.81
CA ARG A 12 61.85 1.22 9.29
C ARG A 12 60.65 1.19 10.27
N LYS A 13 60.83 1.31 11.59
CA LYS A 13 59.75 1.05 12.58
C LYS A 13 58.97 2.28 13.06
N ASP A 14 59.53 3.49 12.98
CA ASP A 14 58.79 4.74 13.21
C ASP A 14 58.21 5.33 11.90
N LYS A 15 58.34 4.56 10.81
CA LYS A 15 57.89 4.94 9.47
C LYS A 15 56.38 5.19 9.44
N ASP A 16 55.58 4.45 10.20
CA ASP A 16 54.12 4.53 10.15
C ASP A 16 53.59 5.82 10.81
N VAL A 17 54.12 6.22 11.98
CA VAL A 17 53.81 7.53 12.60
C VAL A 17 54.25 8.66 11.69
N VAL A 18 55.47 8.57 11.15
CA VAL A 18 56.04 9.58 10.25
C VAL A 18 55.24 9.66 8.94
N ASP A 19 54.80 8.53 8.39
CA ASP A 19 54.02 8.49 7.15
C ASP A 19 52.57 8.94 7.37
N PHE A 20 51.97 8.67 8.55
CA PHE A 20 50.68 9.24 8.95
C PHE A 20 50.77 10.77 9.10
N LEU A 21 51.76 11.28 9.83
CA LEU A 21 51.99 12.72 9.97
C LEU A 21 52.26 13.38 8.61
N LYS A 22 53.01 12.73 7.69
CA LYS A 22 53.17 13.19 6.29
C LYS A 22 51.85 13.23 5.52
N GLN A 23 50.94 12.29 5.72
CA GLN A 23 49.61 12.33 5.08
C GLN A 23 48.76 13.48 5.61
N LEU A 24 48.82 13.78 6.92
CA LEU A 24 48.17 14.95 7.52
C LEU A 24 48.75 16.27 6.98
N LEU A 25 50.09 16.35 6.84
CA LEU A 25 50.79 17.46 6.21
C LEU A 25 50.29 17.72 4.78
N LEU A 26 50.14 16.66 3.98
CA LEU A 26 49.65 16.74 2.60
C LEU A 26 48.19 17.24 2.54
N ARG A 27 47.29 16.74 3.40
CA ARG A 27 45.88 17.20 3.47
C ARG A 27 45.78 18.69 3.83
N ASN A 28 46.54 19.16 4.81
CA ASN A 28 46.52 20.58 5.21
C ASN A 28 47.17 21.50 4.17
N SER A 29 48.22 21.04 3.47
CA SER A 29 48.82 21.80 2.36
C SER A 29 47.87 21.94 1.15
N ALA A 30 46.99 20.95 0.92
CA ALA A 30 45.94 21.03 -0.09
C ALA A 30 44.83 22.01 0.30
N ALA A 31 44.44 22.06 1.58
CA ALA A 31 43.48 23.05 2.10
C ALA A 31 44.02 24.49 2.03
N ALA A 32 45.31 24.71 2.33
CA ALA A 32 45.97 26.01 2.19
C ALA A 32 46.02 26.52 0.73
N ARG A 33 46.18 25.61 -0.26
CA ARG A 33 46.11 25.95 -1.70
C ARG A 33 44.72 26.41 -2.15
N VAL A 34 43.65 26.08 -1.44
CA VAL A 34 42.27 26.53 -1.75
C VAL A 34 42.02 27.96 -1.26
N LEU A 35 42.67 28.40 -0.17
CA LEU A 35 42.55 29.76 0.37
C LEU A 35 43.34 30.81 -0.43
N VAL A 36 44.42 30.44 -1.13
CA VAL A 36 45.25 31.36 -1.94
C VAL A 36 44.59 31.76 -3.26
N LYS A 37 43.48 31.14 -3.68
CA LYS A 37 42.77 31.49 -4.92
C LYS A 37 41.98 32.81 -4.90
N ARG A 38 41.98 33.57 -3.80
CA ARG A 38 41.20 34.83 -3.69
C ARG A 38 42.00 36.13 -3.50
N ALA A 39 43.33 36.13 -3.63
CA ALA A 39 44.09 37.39 -3.60
C ALA A 39 45.25 37.45 -4.61
N ALA A 40 45.01 38.26 -5.65
CA ALA A 40 45.93 39.06 -6.47
C ALA A 40 47.02 38.41 -7.37
N SER A 41 47.19 39.13 -8.47
CA SER A 41 47.98 38.94 -9.69
C SER A 41 49.44 39.40 -9.59
N SER A 42 50.38 38.48 -9.86
CA SER A 42 51.72 38.65 -10.48
C SER A 42 52.78 37.77 -9.79
N PRO A 43 53.69 37.13 -10.56
CA PRO A 43 54.71 36.25 -9.98
C PRO A 43 55.98 37.04 -9.64
N THR A 44 56.46 36.93 -8.40
CA THR A 44 57.86 37.19 -8.09
C THR A 44 58.38 36.08 -7.19
N GLU A 45 59.53 35.53 -7.57
CA GLU A 45 60.24 34.43 -6.91
C GLU A 45 60.48 34.71 -5.42
N ILE A 46 59.97 33.82 -4.55
CA ILE A 46 60.42 33.70 -3.17
C ILE A 46 60.77 32.23 -2.94
N THR A 47 62.03 31.96 -2.61
CA THR A 47 62.50 30.67 -2.11
C THR A 47 61.74 30.30 -0.83
N ALA A 48 60.83 29.31 -0.91
CA ALA A 48 60.03 28.88 0.23
C ALA A 48 60.87 28.02 1.20
N ALA A 49 61.15 28.58 2.39
CA ALA A 49 61.47 27.78 3.56
C ALA A 49 60.32 26.80 3.84
N ALA A 50 60.64 25.59 4.34
CA ALA A 50 59.65 24.55 4.61
C ALA A 50 58.49 25.10 5.46
N PRO A 51 57.21 24.87 5.08
CA PRO A 51 56.08 25.41 5.82
C PRO A 51 56.07 24.85 7.25
N ILE A 52 56.08 25.74 8.24
CA ILE A 52 55.86 25.39 9.64
C ILE A 52 54.41 24.91 9.73
N THR A 53 54.22 23.62 9.98
CA THR A 53 52.87 23.06 10.19
C THR A 53 52.67 22.77 11.68
N PRO A 54 51.42 22.82 12.19
CA PRO A 54 51.15 22.49 13.58
C PRO A 54 51.56 21.06 13.95
N TYR A 55 51.60 20.11 12.99
CA TYR A 55 51.95 18.71 13.27
C TYR A 55 53.45 18.43 13.39
N ASN A 56 54.31 19.45 13.26
CA ASN A 56 55.76 19.30 13.43
C ASN A 56 56.18 19.16 14.91
N THR A 57 55.25 19.34 15.85
CA THR A 57 55.50 19.20 17.29
C THR A 57 54.34 18.46 17.95
N ALA A 58 54.64 17.73 19.02
CA ALA A 58 53.65 17.09 19.88
C ALA A 58 52.54 18.05 20.34
N ALA A 59 52.94 19.24 20.79
CA ALA A 59 52.02 20.27 21.26
C ALA A 59 51.08 20.77 20.14
N GLY A 60 51.62 20.97 18.93
CA GLY A 60 50.81 21.44 17.81
C GLY A 60 49.88 20.36 17.23
N TYR A 61 50.25 19.07 17.29
CA TYR A 61 49.32 17.96 17.00
C TYR A 61 48.13 17.98 17.98
N ILE A 62 48.40 18.02 19.28
CA ILE A 62 47.35 18.04 20.31
C ILE A 62 46.42 19.25 20.17
N HIS A 63 46.95 20.45 19.91
CA HIS A 63 46.12 21.63 19.68
C HIS A 63 45.17 21.49 18.49
N GLN A 64 45.62 20.80 17.43
CA GLN A 64 44.82 20.63 16.22
C GLN A 64 43.74 19.56 16.41
N GLU A 65 44.06 18.46 17.09
CA GLU A 65 43.11 17.35 17.33
C GLU A 65 42.10 17.63 18.45
N MET A 66 42.43 18.49 19.43
CA MET A 66 41.53 18.86 20.53
C MET A 66 40.61 20.06 20.22
N GLY A 67 40.88 20.83 19.16
CA GLY A 67 40.08 22.00 18.77
C GLY A 67 40.28 23.26 19.65
N PRO A 68 39.50 24.34 19.44
CA PRO A 68 39.70 25.65 20.09
C PRO A 68 39.50 25.65 21.62
N ASN A 69 38.82 24.64 22.17
CA ASN A 69 38.57 24.48 23.60
C ASN A 69 39.39 23.31 24.15
N VAL A 70 40.72 23.47 24.21
CA VAL A 70 41.58 22.59 25.00
C VAL A 70 41.12 22.74 26.45
N GLY A 71 40.38 21.78 27.01
CA GLY A 71 39.60 21.87 28.27
C GLY A 71 40.36 22.22 29.57
N CYS A 72 41.59 22.71 29.47
CA CYS A 72 42.37 23.33 30.52
C CYS A 72 41.96 24.82 30.67
N ASN A 73 40.95 25.16 31.47
CA ASN A 73 40.32 26.50 31.55
C ASN A 73 41.24 27.73 31.83
N ILE A 74 42.51 27.57 32.22
CA ILE A 74 43.38 28.70 32.65
C ILE A 74 44.72 28.74 31.89
N GLN A 75 45.32 27.58 31.62
CA GLN A 75 46.59 27.43 30.88
C GLN A 75 46.37 26.39 29.78
N THR A 76 45.97 26.87 28.61
CA THR A 76 45.43 26.08 27.49
C THR A 76 46.49 25.58 26.50
N LYS A 77 47.76 25.99 26.63
CA LYS A 77 48.79 25.76 25.61
C LYS A 77 49.84 24.74 26.06
N PHE A 78 50.03 23.66 25.32
CA PHE A 78 51.11 22.69 25.55
C PHE A 78 52.48 23.19 25.04
N CYS A 79 52.53 24.33 24.34
CA CYS A 79 53.77 24.96 23.88
C CYS A 79 54.38 25.83 24.97
N LYS A 80 55.66 25.62 25.30
CA LYS A 80 56.37 26.46 26.28
C LYS A 80 56.57 27.90 25.81
N ASN A 81 56.79 28.10 24.51
CA ASN A 81 57.01 29.42 23.90
C ASN A 81 55.87 29.75 22.92
N LYS A 82 55.50 31.05 22.81
CA LYS A 82 54.53 31.52 21.83
C LYS A 82 54.94 31.07 20.42
N ASN A 83 54.00 30.51 19.66
CA ASN A 83 54.17 30.00 18.29
C ASN A 83 55.19 28.84 18.11
N GLY A 84 55.62 28.17 19.19
CA GLY A 84 56.44 26.94 19.10
C GLY A 84 57.88 27.11 18.61
N ILE A 85 58.43 28.33 18.65
CA ILE A 85 59.80 28.63 18.19
C ILE A 85 60.82 28.31 19.31
N THR A 86 61.87 27.55 18.98
CA THR A 86 62.90 27.03 19.91
C THR A 86 64.11 27.95 20.12
N SER A 87 63.97 29.26 19.91
CA SER A 87 65.09 30.20 20.10
C SER A 87 65.26 30.61 21.57
N THR A 88 66.52 30.77 22.00
CA THR A 88 66.96 30.98 23.40
C THR A 88 66.54 32.32 24.02
N ASP A 89 65.90 33.22 23.26
CA ASP A 89 65.50 34.56 23.71
C ASP A 89 63.97 34.79 23.74
N GLY A 90 63.15 33.72 23.64
CA GLY A 90 61.68 33.84 23.63
C GLY A 90 61.05 33.91 25.03
N LYS A 91 60.17 34.90 25.27
CA LYS A 91 59.30 34.95 26.47
C LYS A 91 58.37 33.71 26.51
N GLU A 92 58.35 33.02 27.64
CA GLU A 92 57.49 31.85 27.90
C GLU A 92 56.01 32.22 27.68
N ASP A 93 55.21 31.32 27.10
CA ASP A 93 53.79 31.56 26.84
C ASP A 93 53.04 31.67 28.19
N ALA A 94 52.32 32.78 28.37
CA ALA A 94 51.55 33.05 29.58
C ALA A 94 50.53 31.95 29.89
N ASN A 95 50.08 31.22 28.86
CA ASN A 95 49.08 30.15 28.95
C ASN A 95 49.69 28.73 28.93
N TYR A 96 51.00 28.58 29.19
CA TYR A 96 51.67 27.27 29.16
C TYR A 96 51.14 26.29 30.21
N ALA A 97 50.72 25.11 29.76
CA ALA A 97 50.00 24.09 30.52
C ALA A 97 50.81 23.46 31.66
N PHE A 98 52.13 23.66 31.73
CA PHE A 98 52.98 23.15 32.81
C PHE A 98 53.69 24.24 33.62
N SER A 99 53.21 25.50 33.53
CA SER A 99 53.74 26.59 34.36
C SER A 99 53.34 26.40 35.83
N LEU A 100 54.32 26.57 36.74
CA LEU A 100 54.19 26.32 38.19
C LEU A 100 53.21 27.28 38.90
N THR A 101 53.02 28.49 38.37
CA THR A 101 52.11 29.49 38.92
C THR A 101 51.05 29.85 37.90
N PRO A 102 49.74 29.71 38.20
CA PRO A 102 48.68 30.24 37.34
C PRO A 102 48.87 31.74 37.14
N HIS A 103 48.78 32.22 35.91
CA HIS A 103 49.20 33.58 35.53
C HIS A 103 48.43 34.67 36.32
N GLU A 104 47.16 34.45 36.62
CA GLU A 104 46.29 35.37 37.37
C GLU A 104 46.73 35.64 38.82
N TYR A 105 47.59 34.79 39.39
CA TYR A 105 48.11 34.96 40.76
C TYR A 105 49.61 35.26 40.80
N LYS A 106 50.23 35.46 39.64
CA LYS A 106 51.67 35.74 39.52
C LYS A 106 52.08 37.03 40.24
N ASP A 107 51.17 38.01 40.30
CA ASP A 107 51.38 39.29 40.97
C ASP A 107 51.01 39.24 42.46
N ALA A 108 50.01 38.45 42.86
CA ALA A 108 49.70 38.19 44.27
C ALA A 108 50.85 37.51 45.03
N CYS A 109 51.71 36.76 44.30
CA CYS A 109 52.91 36.11 44.84
C CYS A 109 54.15 37.03 44.93
N LYS A 110 54.07 38.31 44.53
CA LYS A 110 55.18 39.28 44.58
C LYS A 110 54.84 40.46 45.50
N CYS A 111 55.10 40.36 46.80
CA CYS A 111 55.00 41.48 47.74
C CYS A 111 56.37 41.85 48.33
N ASN A 112 56.92 43.01 47.93
CA ASN A 112 57.63 43.99 48.79
C ASN A 112 58.31 45.10 47.95
N GLU A 113 57.90 46.36 48.17
CA GLU A 113 58.73 47.56 48.46
C GLU A 113 57.92 48.87 48.25
N ASN A 114 57.50 49.48 49.37
CA ASN A 114 57.26 50.91 49.70
C ASN A 114 56.87 51.91 48.58
N LYS A 115 55.80 52.73 48.66
CA LYS A 115 55.39 53.68 49.72
C LYS A 115 53.88 53.97 49.66
N ALA A 116 53.30 54.23 50.83
CA ALA A 116 51.93 54.69 51.04
C ALA A 116 51.85 56.23 51.17
N SER A 117 50.78 56.82 50.62
CA SER A 117 50.07 57.96 51.22
C SER A 117 48.62 58.00 50.71
N SER A 118 47.70 58.13 51.66
CA SER A 118 46.22 58.08 51.66
C SER A 118 45.64 59.53 51.61
N PRO A 119 44.35 59.80 51.90
CA PRO A 119 43.05 59.46 51.27
C PRO A 119 42.23 60.71 50.87
N GLU A 120 41.20 60.59 50.02
CA GLU A 120 39.89 61.26 50.22
C GLU A 120 38.79 60.79 49.24
N GLU A 121 37.55 61.12 49.60
CA GLU A 121 36.25 60.54 49.26
C GLU A 121 35.64 60.85 47.86
N LEU A 122 34.59 60.08 47.53
CA LEU A 122 33.41 60.41 46.69
C LEU A 122 33.56 60.63 45.16
N GLY A 123 32.65 59.99 44.41
CA GLY A 123 32.35 60.22 42.98
C GLY A 123 32.51 58.94 42.14
N ARG A 124 31.48 58.20 41.68
CA ARG A 124 30.42 58.55 40.70
C ARG A 124 30.75 59.71 39.75
N SER A 125 31.41 59.40 38.64
CA SER A 125 31.30 59.95 37.27
C SER A 125 32.24 59.09 36.39
N ALA A 126 31.80 58.32 35.39
CA ALA A 126 31.32 58.72 34.06
C ALA A 126 32.35 59.55 33.25
N THR A 127 32.87 58.93 32.18
CA THR A 127 33.59 59.42 30.97
C THR A 127 34.04 58.14 30.26
N ASP A 128 33.53 57.66 29.12
CA ASP A 128 33.02 58.25 27.87
C ASP A 128 34.05 59.09 27.11
N THR A 129 34.58 58.50 26.04
CA THR A 129 34.88 59.03 24.69
C THR A 129 35.34 57.82 23.86
N ASP A 130 34.94 57.57 22.63
CA ASP A 130 33.90 58.11 21.76
C ASP A 130 33.90 57.17 20.55
N ASP A 131 32.74 56.66 20.13
CA ASP A 131 32.31 56.76 18.73
C ASP A 131 30.79 56.51 18.65
N ARG A 132 30.05 57.62 18.55
CA ARG A 132 28.59 57.69 18.45
C ARG A 132 28.25 58.38 17.13
N SER A 133 27.33 57.81 16.36
CA SER A 133 26.61 58.51 15.29
C SER A 133 25.23 57.87 15.02
N GLN A 134 24.20 58.41 15.68
CA GLN A 134 22.85 58.70 15.13
C GLN A 134 22.87 60.17 14.63
N PRO A 135 21.86 60.77 13.94
CA PRO A 135 20.43 60.39 13.71
C PRO A 135 20.05 60.60 12.19
N PRO A 136 18.80 60.90 11.75
CA PRO A 136 17.50 60.99 12.43
C PRO A 136 16.31 60.30 11.73
N ASP A 137 15.20 60.39 12.48
CA ASP A 137 13.77 60.17 12.23
C ASP A 137 13.23 60.46 10.82
N GLY A 138 12.13 59.76 10.46
CA GLY A 138 11.28 60.10 9.32
C GLY A 138 10.54 58.95 8.63
N GLY A 139 9.43 58.48 9.21
CA GLY A 139 8.15 58.18 8.54
C GLY A 139 8.01 57.00 7.56
N GLY A 140 6.98 56.16 7.78
CA GLY A 140 6.36 55.32 6.75
C GLY A 140 5.72 54.01 7.22
N HIS A 141 4.44 54.09 7.63
CA HIS A 141 3.28 53.22 7.30
C HIS A 141 3.51 51.75 6.85
N SER A 142 2.71 50.73 7.17
CA SER A 142 1.60 50.40 8.08
C SER A 142 1.36 48.89 7.88
N SER A 143 0.91 48.18 8.92
CA SER A 143 0.55 46.76 8.97
C SER A 143 -0.93 46.49 8.61
N ASP A 144 -1.17 45.28 8.08
CA ASP A 144 -2.27 44.30 8.27
C ASP A 144 -3.71 44.84 8.44
N GLU A 145 -4.63 44.64 7.48
CA GLU A 145 -5.48 43.44 7.22
C GLU A 145 -6.42 43.04 8.37
N GLU A 146 -7.66 43.53 8.30
CA GLU A 146 -8.94 42.84 8.61
C GLU A 146 -10.09 43.81 8.24
N GLU A 147 -10.98 43.43 7.31
CA GLU A 147 -12.22 44.16 7.00
C GLU A 147 -13.42 43.21 7.01
N GLU A 148 -14.41 43.53 7.85
CA GLU A 148 -15.83 43.20 7.67
C GLU A 148 -16.56 44.50 7.27
N GLU A 149 -17.49 44.33 6.32
CA GLU A 149 -18.74 45.03 6.02
C GLU A 149 -18.91 46.53 6.39
N GLU A 150 -19.28 47.34 5.40
CA GLU A 150 -20.45 48.22 5.48
C GLU A 150 -20.88 48.71 4.08
N ASP A 151 -22.20 48.86 3.92
CA ASP A 151 -22.95 49.28 2.74
C ASP A 151 -22.67 50.74 2.33
N GLU A 152 -22.60 51.03 1.02
CA GLU A 152 -23.07 52.32 0.48
C GLU A 152 -23.82 52.10 -0.85
N GLU A 153 -25.04 52.64 -0.89
CA GLU A 153 -25.84 52.90 -2.08
C GLU A 153 -25.13 53.94 -2.95
N ASP A 154 -25.07 53.72 -4.27
CA ASP A 154 -24.98 54.81 -5.25
C ASP A 154 -25.91 54.47 -6.42
N ASP A 155 -26.97 55.28 -6.50
CA ASP A 155 -27.92 55.41 -7.60
C ASP A 155 -27.19 55.90 -8.86
N ASP A 156 -27.28 55.13 -9.95
CA ASP A 156 -27.25 55.62 -11.34
C ASP A 156 -27.96 54.58 -12.23
N ASP A 157 -29.25 54.36 -11.97
CA ASP A 157 -30.21 53.80 -12.92
C ASP A 157 -30.82 54.98 -13.71
N ASP A 158 -30.67 54.99 -15.05
CA ASP A 158 -31.70 55.41 -16.03
C ASP A 158 -31.11 55.65 -17.44
N ASP A 159 -30.45 54.66 -18.07
CA ASP A 159 -30.24 54.73 -19.54
C ASP A 159 -30.19 53.38 -20.31
N ASP A 160 -30.11 52.21 -19.63
CA ASP A 160 -30.02 50.90 -20.33
C ASP A 160 -31.37 50.22 -20.62
N SER A 161 -32.47 50.64 -19.99
CA SER A 161 -33.78 49.97 -20.12
C SER A 161 -34.49 50.22 -21.47
N GLU A 162 -34.13 51.26 -22.21
CA GLU A 162 -34.74 51.57 -23.52
C GLU A 162 -34.12 50.74 -24.67
N GLU A 163 -32.85 50.30 -24.59
CA GLU A 163 -32.22 49.47 -25.62
C GLU A 163 -32.71 47.99 -25.60
N GLU A 164 -33.05 47.43 -24.42
CA GLU A 164 -33.54 46.04 -24.30
C GLU A 164 -34.94 45.80 -24.92
N GLU A 165 -35.84 46.79 -24.89
CA GLU A 165 -37.16 46.69 -25.51
C GLU A 165 -37.09 46.69 -27.05
N GLU A 166 -36.17 47.45 -27.65
CA GLU A 166 -35.96 47.47 -29.11
C GLU A 166 -35.37 46.14 -29.60
N VAL A 167 -34.49 45.55 -28.76
CA VAL A 167 -33.81 44.29 -29.00
C VAL A 167 -34.84 43.16 -29.17
N CYS A 168 -35.72 42.90 -28.19
CA CYS A 168 -36.66 41.77 -28.31
C CYS A 168 -37.98 42.06 -29.05
N GLY A 169 -38.22 43.33 -29.42
CA GLY A 169 -39.34 43.75 -30.27
C GLY A 169 -39.37 43.07 -31.65
N MET A 170 -38.20 42.83 -32.27
CA MET A 170 -38.10 42.13 -33.56
C MET A 170 -38.61 40.69 -33.49
N VAL A 171 -38.27 39.95 -32.42
CA VAL A 171 -38.70 38.56 -32.22
C VAL A 171 -40.20 38.50 -31.94
N LYS A 172 -40.71 39.42 -31.12
CA LYS A 172 -42.15 39.54 -30.82
C LYS A 172 -42.96 39.74 -32.11
N SER A 173 -42.58 40.73 -32.92
CA SER A 173 -43.22 40.99 -34.22
C SER A 173 -43.15 39.80 -35.17
N LEU A 174 -42.05 39.05 -35.16
CA LEU A 174 -41.87 37.84 -35.98
C LEU A 174 -42.79 36.69 -35.54
N LEU A 175 -42.96 36.47 -34.23
CA LEU A 175 -43.80 35.40 -33.69
C LEU A 175 -45.30 35.75 -33.76
N ASP A 176 -45.67 37.02 -33.55
CA ASP A 176 -47.05 37.53 -33.63
C ASP A 176 -47.66 37.30 -35.02
N GLN A 177 -46.86 37.38 -36.09
CA GLN A 177 -47.27 37.10 -37.48
C GLN A 177 -47.84 35.68 -37.70
N SER A 178 -47.72 34.78 -36.71
CA SER A 178 -48.14 33.38 -36.79
C SER A 178 -49.12 32.95 -35.71
N ASN A 179 -49.85 33.90 -35.11
CA ASN A 179 -50.67 33.69 -33.92
C ASN A 179 -49.82 33.14 -32.76
N GLY A 180 -48.70 33.79 -32.45
CA GLY A 180 -47.80 33.37 -31.36
C GLY A 180 -47.11 32.03 -31.62
N GLY A 181 -46.71 31.76 -32.86
CA GLY A 181 -45.94 30.55 -33.22
C GLY A 181 -46.76 29.28 -33.44
N ILE A 182 -48.08 29.36 -33.53
CA ILE A 182 -48.94 28.17 -33.75
C ILE A 182 -48.95 27.77 -35.24
N LYS A 183 -48.72 28.72 -36.15
CA LYS A 183 -48.69 28.50 -37.61
C LYS A 183 -47.25 28.50 -38.17
N PRO A 184 -47.02 27.94 -39.37
CA PRO A 184 -45.73 28.04 -40.05
C PRO A 184 -45.25 29.49 -40.20
N ILE A 185 -44.00 29.76 -39.82
CA ILE A 185 -43.35 31.07 -39.97
C ILE A 185 -42.28 30.97 -41.05
N ASN A 186 -42.37 31.80 -42.10
CA ASN A 186 -41.33 31.92 -43.13
C ASN A 186 -40.91 30.59 -43.79
N GLY A 187 -41.78 29.58 -43.81
CA GLY A 187 -41.51 28.24 -44.34
C GLY A 187 -40.88 27.28 -43.34
N CYS A 188 -40.82 27.62 -42.06
CA CYS A 188 -40.53 26.70 -40.96
C CYS A 188 -41.82 26.32 -40.25
N ASN A 189 -42.02 25.02 -40.03
CA ASN A 189 -43.23 24.49 -39.37
C ASN A 189 -42.95 24.20 -37.88
N PRO A 190 -43.99 24.25 -37.02
CA PRO A 190 -43.90 23.82 -35.63
C PRO A 190 -43.30 22.42 -35.50
N LYS A 191 -42.43 22.19 -34.51
CA LYS A 191 -41.78 20.87 -34.33
C LYS A 191 -42.75 19.79 -33.83
N THR A 192 -43.93 20.19 -33.37
CA THR A 192 -45.06 19.33 -32.98
C THR A 192 -45.83 18.78 -34.19
N GLU A 193 -45.61 19.32 -35.39
CA GLU A 193 -46.28 18.91 -36.61
C GLU A 193 -45.63 17.64 -37.21
N GLY A 194 -46.47 16.62 -37.44
CA GLY A 194 -46.07 15.31 -37.95
C GLY A 194 -45.18 14.51 -37.00
N THR A 195 -44.65 13.38 -37.48
CA THR A 195 -43.73 12.56 -36.70
C THR A 195 -42.35 13.25 -36.61
N TYR A 196 -41.81 13.39 -35.39
CA TYR A 196 -40.46 13.90 -35.20
C TYR A 196 -39.44 12.84 -35.63
N PRO A 197 -38.38 13.20 -36.38
CA PRO A 197 -37.45 12.21 -36.93
C PRO A 197 -36.68 11.46 -35.83
N LYS A 198 -36.10 10.32 -36.21
CA LYS A 198 -35.14 9.57 -35.39
C LYS A 198 -33.71 9.87 -35.87
N TRP A 199 -32.71 9.51 -35.06
CA TRP A 199 -31.31 9.53 -35.48
C TRP A 199 -31.14 8.70 -36.76
N LYS A 200 -30.54 9.32 -37.78
CA LYS A 200 -30.26 8.69 -39.07
C LYS A 200 -28.76 8.68 -39.30
N CYS A 201 -28.19 7.52 -39.60
CA CYS A 201 -26.75 7.33 -39.73
C CYS A 201 -26.34 6.81 -41.10
N GLY A 202 -25.47 7.53 -41.79
CA GLY A 202 -25.05 7.22 -43.15
C GLY A 202 -26.18 7.28 -44.17
N ASP A 203 -27.06 8.28 -44.01
CA ASP A 203 -28.08 8.61 -44.99
C ASP A 203 -27.50 9.68 -45.93
N ALA A 204 -27.24 9.29 -47.19
CA ALA A 204 -26.57 10.15 -48.19
C ALA A 204 -27.32 11.46 -48.45
N ASP A 205 -28.66 11.46 -48.25
CA ASP A 205 -29.50 12.65 -48.41
C ASP A 205 -29.34 13.65 -47.26
N LEU A 206 -28.68 13.25 -46.16
CA LEU A 206 -28.43 14.09 -45.00
C LEU A 206 -26.94 14.40 -44.78
N VAL A 207 -26.07 13.40 -44.93
CA VAL A 207 -24.62 13.50 -44.68
C VAL A 207 -23.86 12.67 -45.70
N THR A 208 -22.67 13.12 -46.09
CA THR A 208 -21.86 12.42 -47.09
C THR A 208 -21.04 11.26 -46.53
N ASP A 209 -20.86 11.19 -45.20
CA ASP A 209 -20.08 10.14 -44.53
C ASP A 209 -21.00 9.10 -43.89
N ASP A 210 -20.86 7.84 -44.32
CA ASP A 210 -21.65 6.68 -43.85
C ASP A 210 -21.57 6.41 -42.34
N ASN A 211 -20.55 6.98 -41.68
CA ASN A 211 -20.28 6.81 -40.26
C ASN A 211 -20.78 7.96 -39.39
N VAL A 212 -21.42 8.99 -39.98
CA VAL A 212 -22.03 10.12 -39.24
C VAL A 212 -23.50 9.83 -38.98
N CYS A 213 -23.97 10.20 -37.78
CA CYS A 213 -25.39 10.21 -37.42
C CYS A 213 -25.88 11.66 -37.30
N MET A 214 -26.88 12.06 -38.10
CA MET A 214 -27.48 13.38 -38.00
C MET A 214 -28.57 13.41 -36.91
N PRO A 215 -28.49 14.32 -35.93
CA PRO A 215 -29.50 14.46 -34.88
C PRO A 215 -30.88 14.75 -35.46
N PRO A 216 -31.97 14.22 -34.86
CA PRO A 216 -33.34 14.61 -35.18
C PRO A 216 -33.58 16.12 -35.23
N ARG A 217 -32.98 16.84 -34.27
CA ARG A 217 -33.02 18.30 -34.16
C ARG A 217 -32.45 18.96 -35.41
N ARG A 218 -31.24 18.56 -35.83
CA ARG A 218 -30.59 19.08 -37.04
C ARG A 218 -31.39 18.81 -38.31
N GLN A 219 -32.00 17.62 -38.44
CA GLN A 219 -32.82 17.25 -39.60
C GLN A 219 -34.03 18.17 -39.77
N LYS A 220 -34.61 18.63 -38.67
CA LYS A 220 -35.76 19.55 -38.67
C LYS A 220 -35.36 21.02 -38.43
N LEU A 221 -34.07 21.39 -38.46
CA LEU A 221 -33.60 22.75 -38.17
C LEU A 221 -34.22 23.79 -39.12
N CYS A 222 -34.73 24.90 -38.56
CA CYS A 222 -35.29 26.00 -39.33
C CYS A 222 -34.21 26.81 -40.05
N VAL A 223 -34.01 26.55 -41.33
CA VAL A 223 -33.03 27.27 -42.19
C VAL A 223 -33.67 27.97 -43.39
N SER A 224 -35.01 27.98 -43.50
CA SER A 224 -35.74 28.48 -44.67
C SER A 224 -35.42 29.93 -45.05
N SER A 225 -35.15 30.80 -44.07
CA SER A 225 -34.76 32.20 -44.36
C SER A 225 -33.34 32.31 -44.90
N LEU A 226 -32.48 31.33 -44.61
CA LEU A 226 -31.09 31.26 -45.03
C LEU A 226 -30.93 30.63 -46.43
N THR A 227 -31.73 29.62 -46.75
CA THR A 227 -31.52 28.74 -47.92
C THR A 227 -32.32 29.09 -49.17
N LYS A 228 -33.30 30.00 -49.11
CA LYS A 228 -34.03 30.43 -50.31
C LYS A 228 -33.22 31.44 -51.13
N GLN A 229 -33.11 31.17 -52.43
CA GLN A 229 -32.33 31.96 -53.37
C GLN A 229 -32.76 33.44 -53.38
N GLY A 230 -31.78 34.34 -53.36
CA GLY A 230 -32.00 35.80 -53.41
C GLY A 230 -32.40 36.46 -52.08
N ARG A 231 -32.35 35.75 -50.93
CA ARG A 231 -32.72 36.31 -49.61
C ARG A 231 -31.60 36.99 -48.83
N ILE A 232 -30.34 36.72 -49.15
CA ILE A 232 -29.17 37.35 -48.53
C ILE A 232 -28.43 38.10 -49.63
N LYS A 233 -28.54 39.43 -49.64
CA LYS A 233 -27.94 40.32 -50.66
C LYS A 233 -26.98 41.34 -50.07
N ALA A 234 -27.18 41.72 -48.81
CA ALA A 234 -26.36 42.67 -48.06
C ALA A 234 -25.91 42.09 -46.72
N ILE A 235 -24.92 42.74 -46.08
CA ILE A 235 -24.38 42.30 -44.79
C ILE A 235 -25.43 42.28 -43.67
N GLU A 236 -26.37 43.23 -43.68
CA GLU A 236 -27.48 43.30 -42.71
C GLU A 236 -28.49 42.15 -42.87
N ASP A 237 -28.62 41.59 -44.08
CA ASP A 237 -29.44 40.40 -44.29
C ASP A 237 -28.87 39.21 -43.53
N ILE A 238 -27.54 39.09 -43.43
CA ILE A 238 -26.89 37.98 -42.71
C ILE A 238 -27.34 38.00 -41.25
N ARG A 239 -27.17 39.14 -40.56
CA ARG A 239 -27.60 39.34 -39.17
C ARG A 239 -29.09 38.99 -39.00
N THR A 240 -29.94 39.63 -39.78
CA THR A 240 -31.40 39.53 -39.64
C THR A 240 -31.92 38.12 -39.92
N LYS A 241 -31.43 37.44 -40.96
CA LYS A 241 -31.93 36.09 -41.32
C LYS A 241 -31.47 35.02 -40.33
N PHE A 242 -30.25 35.12 -39.79
CA PHE A 242 -29.78 34.21 -38.73
C PHE A 242 -30.59 34.38 -37.45
N ILE A 243 -30.79 35.63 -37.01
CA ILE A 243 -31.65 35.95 -35.85
C ILE A 243 -33.05 35.35 -36.02
N ASN A 244 -33.69 35.59 -37.17
CA ASN A 244 -35.04 35.09 -37.42
C ASN A 244 -35.11 33.56 -37.38
N CYS A 245 -34.15 32.88 -38.04
CA CYS A 245 -34.09 31.42 -38.04
C CYS A 245 -33.86 30.85 -36.63
N ALA A 246 -32.93 31.44 -35.86
CA ALA A 246 -32.62 30.99 -34.51
C ALA A 246 -33.78 31.21 -33.52
N ALA A 247 -34.47 32.36 -33.62
CA ALA A 247 -35.65 32.66 -32.83
C ALA A 247 -36.80 31.69 -33.13
N ILE A 248 -37.15 31.50 -34.41
CA ILE A 248 -38.21 30.56 -34.82
C ILE A 248 -37.86 29.13 -34.39
N GLU A 249 -36.62 28.71 -34.58
CA GLU A 249 -36.16 27.38 -34.16
C GLU A 249 -36.32 27.17 -32.66
N THR A 250 -35.87 28.14 -31.86
CA THR A 250 -35.91 28.05 -30.40
C THR A 250 -37.35 27.98 -29.88
N HIS A 251 -38.22 28.85 -30.39
CA HIS A 251 -39.63 28.86 -30.01
C HIS A 251 -40.32 27.53 -30.36
N PHE A 252 -40.18 27.03 -31.60
CA PHE A 252 -40.81 25.76 -31.98
C PHE A 252 -40.19 24.54 -31.28
N ALA A 253 -38.89 24.58 -30.97
CA ALA A 253 -38.25 23.54 -30.17
C ALA A 253 -38.80 23.54 -28.74
N TRP A 254 -39.02 24.72 -28.15
CA TRP A 254 -39.62 24.88 -26.82
C TRP A 254 -41.04 24.30 -26.77
N GLU A 255 -41.90 24.67 -27.73
CA GLU A 255 -43.28 24.15 -27.84
C GLU A 255 -43.33 22.62 -27.83
N ARG A 256 -42.38 21.99 -28.51
CA ARG A 256 -42.27 20.53 -28.52
C ARG A 256 -41.71 20.00 -27.20
N TYR A 257 -40.70 20.66 -26.64
CA TYR A 257 -40.04 20.23 -25.41
C TYR A 257 -41.01 20.24 -24.23
N LYS A 258 -41.79 21.31 -24.04
CA LYS A 258 -42.78 21.42 -22.96
C LYS A 258 -43.91 20.40 -23.07
N LYS A 259 -44.31 20.05 -24.30
CA LYS A 259 -45.31 19.00 -24.55
C LYS A 259 -44.85 17.60 -24.14
N ILE A 260 -43.55 17.33 -24.20
CA ILE A 260 -42.97 16.00 -23.90
C ILE A 260 -42.49 15.91 -22.45
N ASN A 261 -42.07 17.03 -21.86
CA ASN A 261 -41.56 17.11 -20.50
C ASN A 261 -42.56 17.85 -19.61
N THR A 262 -43.50 17.11 -19.03
CA THR A 262 -44.54 17.67 -18.16
C THR A 262 -43.91 18.40 -16.97
N GLY A 263 -44.19 19.70 -16.83
CA GLY A 263 -43.64 20.55 -15.78
C GLY A 263 -42.46 21.44 -16.21
N ALA A 264 -41.94 21.28 -17.43
CA ALA A 264 -40.89 22.16 -17.97
C ALA A 264 -41.32 23.63 -18.00
N ASP A 265 -42.59 23.92 -18.29
CA ASP A 265 -43.13 25.29 -18.26
C ASP A 265 -43.05 25.91 -16.87
N LYS A 266 -43.31 25.12 -15.82
CA LYS A 266 -43.22 25.59 -14.44
C LYS A 266 -41.78 25.86 -14.03
N GLU A 267 -40.84 25.04 -14.51
CA GLU A 267 -39.40 25.23 -14.29
C GLU A 267 -38.94 26.55 -14.95
N LEU A 268 -39.39 26.81 -16.19
CA LEU A 268 -39.11 28.07 -16.89
C LEU A 268 -39.75 29.27 -16.20
N GLN A 269 -41.03 29.20 -15.82
CA GLN A 269 -41.74 30.24 -15.05
C GLN A 269 -41.03 30.54 -13.72
N GLY A 270 -40.45 29.52 -13.08
CA GLY A 270 -39.62 29.64 -11.89
C GLY A 270 -38.23 30.27 -12.13
N GLY A 271 -37.96 30.81 -13.31
CA GLY A 271 -36.69 31.46 -13.66
C GLY A 271 -35.56 30.49 -14.03
N THR A 272 -35.89 29.22 -14.30
CA THR A 272 -34.89 28.19 -14.61
C THR A 272 -35.11 27.57 -15.98
N ILE A 273 -34.16 27.74 -16.91
CA ILE A 273 -34.23 27.07 -18.21
C ILE A 273 -33.95 25.58 -17.98
N PRO A 274 -34.88 24.67 -18.34
CA PRO A 274 -34.66 23.24 -18.16
C PRO A 274 -33.34 22.81 -18.80
N HIS A 275 -32.51 22.11 -18.02
CA HIS A 275 -31.12 21.85 -18.42
C HIS A 275 -31.01 21.11 -19.76
N GLU A 276 -31.92 20.17 -20.06
CA GLU A 276 -31.94 19.49 -21.38
C GLU A 276 -32.26 20.45 -22.53
N PHE A 277 -33.16 21.42 -22.30
CA PHE A 277 -33.52 22.40 -23.32
C PHE A 277 -32.40 23.41 -23.56
N LYS A 278 -31.71 23.86 -22.50
CA LYS A 278 -30.50 24.70 -22.61
C LYS A 278 -29.45 24.05 -23.52
N ARG A 279 -29.26 22.73 -23.42
CA ARG A 279 -28.36 21.98 -24.32
C ARG A 279 -28.82 21.96 -25.77
N GLN A 280 -30.12 21.77 -26.02
CA GLN A 280 -30.66 21.86 -27.39
C GLN A 280 -30.40 23.24 -28.01
N MET A 281 -30.52 24.32 -27.21
CA MET A 281 -30.16 25.67 -27.66
C MET A 281 -28.67 25.77 -28.02
N TYR A 282 -27.78 25.22 -27.20
CA TYR A 282 -26.33 25.21 -27.49
C TYR A 282 -26.02 24.48 -28.80
N TYR A 283 -26.57 23.28 -29.01
CA TYR A 283 -26.37 22.54 -30.26
C TYR A 283 -26.93 23.28 -31.48
N THR A 284 -28.11 23.91 -31.34
CA THR A 284 -28.72 24.73 -32.39
C THR A 284 -27.87 25.95 -32.74
N PHE A 285 -27.36 26.65 -31.73
CA PHE A 285 -26.43 27.78 -31.94
C PHE A 285 -25.16 27.32 -32.67
N GLY A 286 -24.58 26.19 -32.25
CA GLY A 286 -23.43 25.58 -32.90
C GLY A 286 -23.68 25.20 -34.37
N ASP A 287 -24.87 24.67 -34.70
CA ASP A 287 -25.22 24.36 -36.09
C ASP A 287 -25.37 25.62 -36.96
N PHE A 288 -25.96 26.71 -36.44
CA PHE A 288 -25.99 27.98 -37.15
C PHE A 288 -24.58 28.53 -37.37
N ARG A 289 -23.71 28.42 -36.37
CA ARG A 289 -22.30 28.82 -36.48
C ARG A 289 -21.59 28.05 -37.60
N ASP A 290 -21.77 26.74 -37.68
CA ASP A 290 -21.16 25.94 -38.75
C ASP A 290 -21.67 26.34 -40.14
N ILE A 291 -22.96 26.66 -40.28
CA ILE A 291 -23.53 27.18 -41.52
C ILE A 291 -22.86 28.52 -41.88
N PHE A 292 -22.70 29.42 -40.92
CA PHE A 292 -22.06 30.72 -41.16
C PHE A 292 -20.61 30.59 -41.66
N PHE A 293 -19.79 29.77 -40.99
CA PHE A 293 -18.39 29.57 -41.39
C PHE A 293 -18.21 28.61 -42.58
N GLY A 294 -19.29 27.98 -43.05
CA GLY A 294 -19.25 26.95 -44.09
C GLY A 294 -18.49 25.69 -43.66
N ARG A 295 -18.66 25.31 -42.40
CA ARG A 295 -18.13 24.07 -41.79
C ARG A 295 -19.22 22.99 -41.62
N ASP A 296 -20.44 23.30 -42.04
CA ASP A 296 -21.57 22.37 -41.96
C ASP A 296 -21.33 21.12 -42.82
N ILE A 297 -21.53 19.95 -42.22
CA ILE A 297 -21.23 18.64 -42.82
C ILE A 297 -22.45 18.00 -43.50
N SER A 298 -23.59 18.71 -43.58
CA SER A 298 -24.76 18.21 -44.27
C SER A 298 -24.54 18.10 -45.78
N SER A 299 -25.25 17.19 -46.43
CA SER A 299 -25.22 17.05 -47.90
C SER A 299 -26.10 18.09 -48.62
N CYS A 300 -26.84 18.94 -47.89
CA CYS A 300 -27.78 19.91 -48.47
C CYS A 300 -27.05 20.98 -49.32
N PRO A 301 -27.29 21.04 -50.65
CA PRO A 301 -26.62 22.01 -51.52
C PRO A 301 -26.95 23.46 -51.15
N TYR A 302 -28.21 23.75 -50.83
CA TYR A 302 -28.65 25.11 -50.50
C TYR A 302 -27.93 25.70 -49.28
N ILE A 303 -27.56 24.88 -48.30
CA ILE A 303 -26.80 25.34 -47.14
C ILE A 303 -25.38 25.73 -47.55
N LYS A 304 -24.73 24.93 -48.41
CA LYS A 304 -23.39 25.23 -48.94
C LYS A 304 -23.40 26.51 -49.77
N ASP A 305 -24.43 26.68 -50.61
CA ASP A 305 -24.61 27.90 -51.41
C ASP A 305 -24.78 29.13 -50.51
N THR A 306 -25.57 29.02 -49.44
CA THR A 306 -25.70 30.08 -48.43
C THR A 306 -24.37 30.42 -47.77
N SER A 307 -23.60 29.42 -47.33
CA SER A 307 -22.29 29.64 -46.71
C SER A 307 -21.32 30.34 -47.66
N ASN A 308 -21.31 29.97 -48.94
CA ASN A 308 -20.47 30.61 -49.95
C ASN A 308 -20.90 32.05 -50.21
N ASN A 309 -22.21 32.30 -50.34
CA ASN A 309 -22.74 33.65 -50.53
C ASN A 309 -22.40 34.59 -49.34
N ILE A 310 -22.48 34.07 -48.10
CA ILE A 310 -22.06 34.82 -46.90
C ILE A 310 -20.58 35.19 -46.98
N LYS A 311 -19.72 34.23 -47.38
CA LYS A 311 -18.29 34.48 -47.56
C LYS A 311 -18.02 35.56 -48.59
N ASP A 312 -18.72 35.51 -49.72
CA ASP A 312 -18.57 36.50 -50.80
C ASP A 312 -19.00 37.91 -50.34
N ILE A 313 -20.12 38.03 -49.63
CA ILE A 313 -20.61 39.31 -49.10
C ILE A 313 -19.63 39.90 -48.08
N LEU A 314 -19.16 39.12 -47.10
CA LEU A 314 -18.23 39.61 -46.08
C LEU A 314 -16.88 40.02 -46.67
N ASN A 315 -16.38 39.25 -47.64
CA ASN A 315 -15.16 39.60 -48.37
C ASN A 315 -15.31 40.90 -49.16
N LYS A 316 -16.47 41.09 -49.82
CA LYS A 316 -16.79 42.33 -50.55
C LYS A 316 -16.82 43.55 -49.63
N GLU A 317 -17.38 43.41 -48.43
CA GLU A 317 -17.46 44.46 -47.41
C GLU A 317 -16.17 44.62 -46.57
N LYS A 318 -15.11 43.87 -46.90
CA LYS A 318 -13.82 43.85 -46.17
C LYS A 318 -13.97 43.59 -44.67
N LYS A 319 -14.94 42.75 -44.27
CA LYS A 319 -15.15 42.33 -42.88
C LYS A 319 -14.55 40.95 -42.63
N LYS A 320 -13.85 40.79 -41.50
CA LYS A 320 -13.37 39.45 -41.09
C LYS A 320 -14.53 38.63 -40.54
N HIS A 321 -14.53 37.34 -40.86
CA HIS A 321 -15.62 36.42 -40.51
C HIS A 321 -15.71 36.23 -39.00
N GLU A 322 -14.57 36.09 -38.33
CA GLU A 322 -14.48 35.90 -36.88
C GLU A 322 -14.94 37.14 -36.11
N GLU A 323 -14.52 38.34 -36.54
CA GLU A 323 -14.93 39.60 -35.91
C GLU A 323 -16.44 39.83 -36.03
N TRP A 324 -17.01 39.52 -37.20
CA TRP A 324 -18.45 39.62 -37.42
C TRP A 324 -19.22 38.65 -36.52
N TRP A 325 -18.80 37.38 -36.46
CA TRP A 325 -19.45 36.38 -35.62
C TRP A 325 -19.33 36.71 -34.14
N ASN A 326 -18.16 37.17 -33.67
CA ASN A 326 -17.96 37.53 -32.27
C ASN A 326 -18.90 38.67 -31.83
N LYS A 327 -19.19 39.62 -32.72
CA LYS A 327 -20.15 40.69 -32.47
C LYS A 327 -21.60 40.17 -32.47
N HIS A 328 -22.00 39.48 -33.54
CA HIS A 328 -23.41 39.16 -33.79
C HIS A 328 -23.85 37.80 -33.19
N GLY A 329 -22.92 36.95 -32.77
CA GLY A 329 -23.20 35.69 -32.08
C GLY A 329 -23.88 35.91 -30.72
N LYS A 330 -23.46 36.95 -29.98
CA LYS A 330 -24.12 37.39 -28.75
C LYS A 330 -25.59 37.76 -29.01
N GLU A 331 -25.84 38.57 -30.04
CA GLU A 331 -27.19 38.98 -30.43
C GLU A 331 -28.07 37.79 -30.84
N ILE A 332 -27.52 36.81 -31.57
CA ILE A 332 -28.28 35.60 -31.94
C ILE A 332 -28.72 34.84 -30.69
N TRP A 333 -27.84 34.68 -29.70
CA TRP A 333 -28.17 34.01 -28.43
C TRP A 333 -29.25 34.77 -27.64
N GLU A 334 -29.12 36.08 -27.52
CA GLU A 334 -30.13 36.93 -26.86
C GLU A 334 -31.50 36.80 -27.53
N ARG A 335 -31.53 36.75 -28.86
CA ARG A 335 -32.78 36.54 -29.63
C ARG A 335 -33.36 35.15 -29.42
N MET A 336 -32.53 34.13 -29.22
CA MET A 336 -33.00 32.79 -28.81
C MET A 336 -33.65 32.83 -27.41
N LEU A 337 -33.06 33.54 -26.44
CA LEU A 337 -33.66 33.74 -25.11
C LEU A 337 -34.99 34.49 -25.19
N CYS A 338 -35.09 35.50 -26.04
CA CYS A 338 -36.34 36.23 -26.24
C CYS A 338 -37.43 35.39 -26.89
N ALA A 339 -37.08 34.49 -27.80
CA ALA A 339 -38.02 33.54 -28.38
C ALA A 339 -38.48 32.47 -27.38
N LEU A 340 -37.59 32.01 -26.49
CA LEU A 340 -37.92 31.06 -25.43
C LEU A 340 -38.91 31.66 -24.41
N THR A 341 -38.72 32.93 -24.06
CA THR A 341 -39.48 33.63 -23.02
C THR A 341 -40.72 34.36 -23.55
N TYR A 342 -41.09 34.13 -24.83
CA TYR A 342 -42.17 34.85 -25.51
C TYR A 342 -43.53 34.71 -24.78
N ASP A 343 -43.87 33.50 -24.32
CA ASP A 343 -45.15 33.19 -23.66
C ASP A 343 -45.22 33.57 -22.17
N LEU A 344 -44.17 34.18 -21.61
CA LEU A 344 -44.09 34.52 -20.18
C LEU A 344 -44.62 35.93 -19.88
N THR A 345 -44.90 36.20 -18.60
CA THR A 345 -45.17 37.57 -18.12
C THR A 345 -43.90 38.42 -18.17
N ASP A 346 -44.02 39.75 -18.18
CA ASP A 346 -42.85 40.63 -18.32
C ASP A 346 -41.88 40.50 -17.13
N LYS A 347 -42.39 40.28 -15.92
CA LYS A 347 -41.58 39.94 -14.74
C LYS A 347 -40.80 38.63 -14.92
N GLU A 348 -41.45 37.58 -15.43
CA GLU A 348 -40.80 36.28 -15.67
C GLU A 348 -39.77 36.33 -16.81
N LYS A 349 -40.02 37.13 -17.85
CA LYS A 349 -39.07 37.38 -18.95
C LYS A 349 -37.77 37.98 -18.40
N THR A 350 -37.91 39.05 -17.63
CA THR A 350 -36.83 39.81 -17.01
C THR A 350 -35.96 38.90 -16.14
N ASN A 351 -36.61 38.12 -15.25
CA ASN A 351 -35.96 37.14 -14.36
C ASN A 351 -35.11 36.08 -15.08
N ILE A 352 -35.34 35.81 -16.37
CA ILE A 352 -34.57 34.83 -17.14
C ILE A 352 -33.54 35.52 -18.04
N ARG A 353 -33.89 36.66 -18.64
CA ARG A 353 -33.02 37.35 -19.60
C ARG A 353 -31.84 38.02 -18.91
N GLU A 354 -32.09 38.65 -17.77
CA GLU A 354 -31.06 39.37 -17.00
C GLU A 354 -30.24 38.44 -16.11
N LYS A 355 -30.72 37.22 -15.87
CA LYS A 355 -30.04 36.28 -14.98
C LYS A 355 -28.62 36.00 -15.48
N HIS A 356 -27.65 36.35 -14.63
CA HIS A 356 -26.21 36.27 -14.91
C HIS A 356 -25.79 34.93 -15.55
N GLU A 357 -26.33 33.79 -15.11
CA GLU A 357 -26.03 32.43 -15.61
C GLU A 357 -26.49 32.11 -17.06
N TYR A 358 -27.33 32.96 -17.65
CA TYR A 358 -27.86 32.80 -19.01
C TYR A 358 -27.31 33.83 -20.00
N GLN A 359 -26.62 34.86 -19.50
CA GLN A 359 -25.90 35.83 -20.32
C GLN A 359 -24.77 35.17 -21.10
N TYR A 360 -24.58 35.58 -22.36
CA TYR A 360 -23.67 34.93 -23.32
C TYR A 360 -22.24 34.71 -22.78
N THR A 361 -21.70 35.68 -22.03
CA THR A 361 -20.34 35.68 -21.47
C THR A 361 -20.17 34.74 -20.27
N ASN A 362 -21.26 34.41 -19.58
CA ASN A 362 -21.26 33.70 -18.30
C ASN A 362 -21.75 32.24 -18.43
N LEU A 363 -22.03 31.81 -19.65
CA LEU A 363 -22.43 30.46 -19.98
C LEU A 363 -21.30 29.47 -19.66
N ASN A 364 -21.64 28.36 -19.00
CA ASN A 364 -20.71 27.28 -18.67
C ASN A 364 -21.22 25.93 -19.23
N PRO A 365 -20.48 25.27 -20.15
CA PRO A 365 -19.22 25.74 -20.76
C PRO A 365 -19.43 27.02 -21.61
N PRO A 366 -18.38 27.83 -21.84
CA PRO A 366 -18.48 29.00 -22.71
C PRO A 366 -19.06 28.63 -24.08
N LEU A 367 -20.09 29.35 -24.52
CA LEU A 367 -20.87 28.97 -25.70
C LEU A 367 -20.02 28.94 -26.98
N GLU A 368 -19.08 29.87 -27.13
CA GLU A 368 -18.18 29.91 -28.28
C GLU A 368 -17.17 28.74 -28.26
N GLU A 369 -16.69 28.33 -27.09
CA GLU A 369 -15.86 27.12 -26.95
C GLU A 369 -16.66 25.88 -27.36
N PHE A 370 -17.90 25.76 -26.90
CA PHE A 370 -18.79 24.67 -27.29
C PHE A 370 -19.10 24.66 -28.80
N ALA A 371 -19.41 25.83 -29.36
CA ALA A 371 -19.82 26.01 -30.76
C ALA A 371 -18.65 25.96 -31.75
N SER A 372 -17.41 26.13 -31.29
CA SER A 372 -16.21 26.01 -32.12
C SER A 372 -15.74 24.57 -32.34
N ARG A 373 -16.18 23.62 -31.50
CA ARG A 373 -15.89 22.17 -31.68
C ARG A 373 -16.31 21.69 -33.09
N PRO A 374 -15.69 20.66 -33.67
CA PRO A 374 -16.18 20.07 -34.91
C PRO A 374 -17.64 19.61 -34.80
N GLN A 375 -18.46 19.89 -35.83
CA GLN A 375 -19.89 19.59 -35.84
C GLN A 375 -20.19 18.11 -35.53
N PHE A 376 -19.39 17.20 -36.10
CA PHE A 376 -19.50 15.77 -35.82
C PHE A 376 -19.32 15.44 -34.32
N LEU A 377 -18.35 16.06 -33.64
CA LEU A 377 -18.14 15.82 -32.20
C LEU A 377 -19.32 16.33 -31.38
N ARG A 378 -19.88 17.51 -31.73
CA ARG A 378 -21.11 18.01 -31.08
C ARG A 378 -22.26 17.03 -31.24
N TRP A 379 -22.54 16.57 -32.45
CA TRP A 379 -23.62 15.60 -32.68
C TRP A 379 -23.36 14.27 -31.96
N PHE A 380 -22.11 13.83 -31.85
CA PHE A 380 -21.79 12.60 -31.13
C PHE A 380 -21.96 12.75 -29.60
N ILE A 381 -21.67 13.93 -29.05
CA ILE A 381 -21.97 14.26 -27.65
C ILE A 381 -23.50 14.31 -27.44
N GLU A 382 -24.24 15.00 -28.32
CA GLU A 382 -25.72 15.07 -28.30
C GLU A 382 -26.33 13.65 -28.30
N TRP A 383 -25.82 12.79 -29.17
CA TRP A 383 -26.20 11.38 -29.25
C TRP A 383 -25.94 10.62 -27.95
N SER A 384 -24.77 10.82 -27.33
CA SER A 384 -24.38 10.11 -26.11
C SER A 384 -25.21 10.53 -24.90
N ASP A 385 -25.52 11.82 -24.77
CA ASP A 385 -26.37 12.36 -23.71
C ASP A 385 -27.79 11.79 -23.81
N GLU A 386 -28.37 11.79 -25.02
CA GLU A 386 -29.70 11.22 -25.25
C GLU A 386 -29.73 9.71 -24.99
N PHE A 387 -28.70 8.97 -25.43
CA PHE A 387 -28.56 7.54 -25.17
C PHE A 387 -28.58 7.23 -23.67
N CYS A 388 -27.72 7.90 -22.89
CA CYS A 388 -27.56 7.59 -21.47
C CYS A 388 -28.81 7.87 -20.65
N ARG A 389 -29.47 9.01 -20.91
CA ARG A 389 -30.75 9.33 -20.28
C ARG A 389 -31.83 8.31 -20.65
N THR A 390 -31.93 7.95 -21.93
CA THR A 390 -32.91 6.95 -22.40
C THR A 390 -32.62 5.56 -21.81
N ARG A 391 -31.33 5.19 -21.67
CA ARG A 391 -30.89 3.96 -21.02
C ARG A 391 -31.38 3.89 -19.58
N GLY A 392 -31.20 4.96 -18.80
CA GLY A 392 -31.66 5.03 -17.42
C GLY A 392 -33.16 4.75 -17.28
N VAL A 393 -33.99 5.36 -18.14
CA VAL A 393 -35.44 5.10 -18.18
C VAL A 393 -35.74 3.64 -18.57
N LYS A 394 -35.05 3.11 -19.57
CA LYS A 394 -35.25 1.74 -20.06
C LYS A 394 -34.82 0.67 -19.05
N ILE A 395 -33.81 0.95 -18.23
CA ILE A 395 -33.38 0.08 -17.13
C ILE A 395 -34.40 0.11 -16.01
N LYS A 396 -34.91 1.28 -15.60
CA LYS A 396 -36.00 1.37 -14.62
C LYS A 396 -37.22 0.55 -15.06
N GLU A 397 -37.67 0.72 -16.31
CA GLU A 397 -38.76 -0.09 -16.90
C GLU A 397 -38.48 -1.61 -16.86
N LEU A 398 -37.22 -2.02 -17.06
CA LEU A 398 -36.81 -3.42 -17.06
C LEU A 398 -36.76 -4.01 -15.64
N VAL A 399 -36.18 -3.29 -14.70
CA VAL A 399 -36.09 -3.66 -13.29
C VAL A 399 -37.48 -3.82 -12.70
N ASP A 400 -38.39 -2.87 -12.96
CA ASP A 400 -39.77 -2.92 -12.47
C ASP A 400 -40.53 -4.15 -12.97
N LYS A 401 -40.35 -4.52 -14.26
CA LYS A 401 -41.01 -5.70 -14.85
C LYS A 401 -40.42 -7.04 -14.41
N CYS A 402 -39.17 -7.05 -13.95
CA CYS A 402 -38.49 -8.24 -13.46
C CYS A 402 -38.43 -8.28 -11.92
N LYS A 403 -39.06 -7.32 -11.21
CA LYS A 403 -38.97 -7.18 -9.75
C LYS A 403 -39.42 -8.45 -9.02
N ASP A 404 -40.55 -9.01 -9.43
CA ASP A 404 -41.21 -10.15 -8.79
C ASP A 404 -40.85 -11.52 -9.40
N TYR A 405 -39.82 -11.56 -10.25
CA TYR A 405 -39.31 -12.79 -10.87
C TYR A 405 -38.00 -13.23 -10.21
N GLU A 406 -37.94 -14.49 -9.80
CA GLU A 406 -36.74 -15.18 -9.29
C GLU A 406 -36.50 -16.47 -10.08
N CYS A 407 -35.24 -16.80 -10.37
CA CYS A 407 -34.87 -17.91 -11.27
C CYS A 407 -35.12 -19.32 -10.71
N ASN A 408 -35.69 -19.45 -9.50
CA ASN A 408 -35.60 -20.67 -8.68
C ASN A 408 -36.92 -21.44 -8.54
N GLU A 409 -37.97 -21.05 -9.26
CA GLU A 409 -39.29 -21.70 -9.19
C GLU A 409 -39.69 -22.36 -10.52
N GLU A 410 -39.92 -23.67 -10.52
CA GLU A 410 -40.40 -24.43 -11.68
C GLU A 410 -41.87 -24.12 -12.06
N ASN A 411 -42.57 -23.18 -11.39
CA ASN A 411 -43.99 -22.90 -11.61
C ASN A 411 -44.41 -21.41 -11.44
N MET A 412 -43.81 -20.48 -12.19
CA MET A 412 -44.42 -19.15 -12.42
C MET A 412 -44.31 -18.71 -13.89
N ASP A 413 -45.09 -19.37 -14.76
CA ASP A 413 -45.08 -19.12 -16.21
C ASP A 413 -45.34 -17.66 -16.61
N GLN A 414 -46.18 -16.91 -15.87
CA GLN A 414 -46.58 -15.56 -16.28
C GLN A 414 -45.55 -14.48 -15.93
N LYS A 415 -44.96 -14.52 -14.72
CA LYS A 415 -43.93 -13.54 -14.31
C LYS A 415 -42.63 -13.76 -15.07
N LYS A 416 -42.26 -15.03 -15.31
CA LYS A 416 -41.14 -15.41 -16.18
C LYS A 416 -41.33 -14.86 -17.59
N LYS A 417 -42.47 -15.10 -18.24
CA LYS A 417 -42.79 -14.55 -19.57
C LYS A 417 -42.69 -13.02 -19.58
N THR A 418 -43.23 -12.36 -18.55
CA THR A 418 -43.19 -10.90 -18.44
C THR A 418 -41.76 -10.36 -18.38
N CYS A 419 -40.89 -10.99 -17.58
CA CYS A 419 -39.49 -10.59 -17.49
C CYS A 419 -38.71 -10.93 -18.79
N GLU A 420 -38.89 -12.12 -19.36
CA GLU A 420 -38.26 -12.51 -20.64
C GLU A 420 -38.64 -11.56 -21.79
N GLU A 421 -39.91 -11.18 -21.88
CA GLU A 421 -40.40 -10.19 -22.85
C GLU A 421 -39.78 -8.81 -22.62
N ALA A 422 -39.66 -8.38 -21.36
CA ALA A 422 -39.01 -7.14 -21.00
C ALA A 422 -37.52 -7.14 -21.41
N CYS A 423 -36.79 -8.23 -21.13
CA CYS A 423 -35.40 -8.41 -21.53
C CYS A 423 -35.23 -8.38 -23.06
N LYS A 424 -36.10 -9.08 -23.81
CA LYS A 424 -36.11 -9.06 -25.29
C LYS A 424 -36.39 -7.65 -25.85
N LYS A 425 -37.32 -6.91 -25.24
CA LYS A 425 -37.64 -5.54 -25.63
C LYS A 425 -36.45 -4.59 -25.41
N TYR A 426 -35.79 -4.70 -24.25
CA TYR A 426 -34.59 -3.93 -23.94
C TYR A 426 -33.45 -4.24 -24.92
N GLN A 427 -33.18 -5.52 -25.18
CA GLN A 427 -32.17 -5.96 -26.14
C GLN A 427 -32.40 -5.38 -27.54
N LYS A 428 -33.65 -5.43 -28.04
CA LYS A 428 -34.00 -4.88 -29.36
C LYS A 428 -33.76 -3.37 -29.42
N TRP A 429 -34.08 -2.66 -28.34
CA TRP A 429 -33.82 -1.23 -28.22
C TRP A 429 -32.30 -0.93 -28.22
N LEU A 430 -31.52 -1.64 -27.40
CA LEU A 430 -30.08 -1.43 -27.25
C LEU A 430 -29.32 -1.71 -28.55
N LYS A 431 -29.75 -2.71 -29.34
CA LYS A 431 -29.14 -3.05 -30.63
C LYS A 431 -29.09 -1.85 -31.59
N GLY A 432 -30.17 -1.07 -31.67
CA GLY A 432 -30.22 0.11 -32.54
C GLY A 432 -29.17 1.16 -32.17
N TRP A 433 -29.04 1.47 -30.88
CA TRP A 433 -28.03 2.41 -30.39
C TRP A 433 -26.60 1.86 -30.55
N LYS A 434 -26.40 0.56 -30.35
CA LYS A 434 -25.10 -0.10 -30.52
C LYS A 434 -24.57 0.01 -31.95
N ASP A 435 -25.45 -0.15 -32.95
CA ASP A 435 -25.09 -0.01 -34.37
C ASP A 435 -24.71 1.44 -34.71
N GLN A 436 -25.44 2.43 -34.16
CA GLN A 436 -25.12 3.85 -34.31
C GLN A 436 -23.79 4.23 -33.67
N TYR A 437 -23.53 3.75 -32.44
CA TYR A 437 -22.25 3.94 -31.76
C TYR A 437 -21.09 3.40 -32.57
N LYS A 438 -21.23 2.17 -33.10
CA LYS A 438 -20.18 1.51 -33.89
C LYS A 438 -19.77 2.34 -35.10
N LYS A 439 -20.73 2.96 -35.79
CA LYS A 439 -20.48 3.88 -36.91
C LYS A 439 -19.71 5.12 -36.43
N GLN A 440 -20.26 5.85 -35.46
CA GLN A 440 -19.67 7.10 -34.99
C GLN A 440 -18.29 6.91 -34.33
N SER A 441 -18.10 5.83 -33.57
CA SER A 441 -16.81 5.47 -32.97
C SER A 441 -15.72 5.19 -34.00
N LYS A 442 -16.07 4.55 -35.13
CA LYS A 442 -15.15 4.39 -36.27
C LYS A 442 -14.74 5.73 -36.86
N LYS A 443 -15.69 6.66 -37.04
CA LYS A 443 -15.39 7.99 -37.54
C LYS A 443 -14.49 8.77 -36.59
N PHE A 444 -14.80 8.78 -35.29
CA PHE A 444 -13.97 9.40 -34.27
C PHE A 444 -12.54 8.86 -34.32
N THR A 445 -12.38 7.54 -34.37
CA THR A 445 -11.06 6.89 -34.42
C THR A 445 -10.27 7.28 -35.68
N LYS A 446 -10.96 7.43 -36.82
CA LYS A 446 -10.35 7.83 -38.10
C LYS A 446 -9.95 9.31 -38.12
N ASP A 447 -10.76 10.17 -37.52
CA ASP A 447 -10.63 11.63 -37.68
C ASP A 447 -9.90 12.32 -36.52
N LYS A 448 -9.71 11.66 -35.36
CA LYS A 448 -9.12 12.27 -34.16
C LYS A 448 -7.70 12.82 -34.30
N GLU A 449 -6.96 12.38 -35.32
CA GLU A 449 -5.59 12.86 -35.61
C GLU A 449 -5.56 14.04 -36.60
N LYS A 450 -6.71 14.46 -37.13
CA LYS A 450 -6.79 15.59 -38.07
C LYS A 450 -6.63 16.93 -37.34
N PRO A 451 -5.99 17.94 -37.96
CA PRO A 451 -5.81 19.28 -37.36
C PRO A 451 -7.12 19.91 -36.84
N GLU A 452 -8.23 19.69 -37.54
CA GLU A 452 -9.55 20.20 -37.18
C GLU A 452 -10.06 19.69 -35.82
N TYR A 453 -9.56 18.55 -35.34
CA TYR A 453 -9.96 17.92 -34.08
C TYR A 453 -9.02 18.28 -32.92
N GLU A 454 -7.88 18.92 -33.19
CA GLU A 454 -6.92 19.34 -32.17
C GLU A 454 -7.42 20.50 -31.30
N VAL A 455 -8.45 21.22 -31.79
CA VAL A 455 -9.11 22.31 -31.07
C VAL A 455 -9.74 21.85 -29.76
N ASP A 456 -10.03 20.55 -29.62
CA ASP A 456 -10.52 19.95 -28.38
C ASP A 456 -9.44 19.05 -27.76
N PRO A 457 -8.80 19.48 -26.65
CA PRO A 457 -7.67 18.75 -26.06
C PRO A 457 -8.07 17.36 -25.53
N ASP A 458 -9.35 17.12 -25.25
CA ASP A 458 -9.81 15.81 -24.77
C ASP A 458 -9.85 14.76 -25.87
N VAL A 459 -9.82 15.15 -27.14
CA VAL A 459 -9.73 14.22 -28.27
C VAL A 459 -8.38 13.51 -28.25
N LYS A 460 -7.27 14.27 -28.14
CA LYS A 460 -5.91 13.70 -28.04
C LYS A 460 -5.71 12.84 -26.79
N LYS A 461 -6.35 13.22 -25.68
CA LYS A 461 -6.27 12.49 -24.39
C LYS A 461 -7.12 11.21 -24.34
N SER A 462 -7.85 10.89 -25.41
CA SER A 462 -8.80 9.76 -25.42
C SER A 462 -8.38 8.75 -26.47
N THR A 463 -8.12 7.52 -26.02
CA THR A 463 -7.77 6.40 -26.89
C THR A 463 -8.99 5.96 -27.68
N HIS A 464 -10.14 5.87 -26.98
CA HIS A 464 -11.40 5.38 -27.52
C HIS A 464 -12.51 6.43 -27.41
N ALA A 465 -13.53 6.32 -28.27
CA ALA A 465 -14.63 7.27 -28.33
C ALA A 465 -15.41 7.38 -27.00
N TYR A 466 -15.60 6.28 -26.26
CA TYR A 466 -16.33 6.34 -24.99
C TYR A 466 -15.59 7.19 -23.94
N GLU A 467 -14.25 7.16 -23.92
CA GLU A 467 -13.43 7.97 -22.99
C GLU A 467 -13.60 9.46 -23.27
N TYR A 468 -13.64 9.83 -24.55
CA TYR A 468 -13.92 11.20 -24.97
C TYR A 468 -15.33 11.62 -24.56
N LEU A 469 -16.35 10.80 -24.88
CA LEU A 469 -17.74 11.09 -24.55
C LEU A 469 -17.96 11.19 -23.04
N SER A 470 -17.35 10.30 -22.25
CA SER A 470 -17.42 10.35 -20.79
C SER A 470 -16.90 11.68 -20.23
N LYS A 471 -15.73 12.16 -20.67
CA LYS A 471 -15.19 13.45 -20.25
C LYS A 471 -16.14 14.61 -20.58
N LYS A 472 -16.71 14.61 -21.80
CA LYS A 472 -17.64 15.66 -22.22
C LYS A 472 -18.96 15.61 -21.47
N LEU A 473 -19.56 14.43 -21.30
CA LEU A 473 -20.78 14.25 -20.50
C LEU A 473 -20.55 14.68 -19.05
N LYS A 474 -19.40 14.36 -18.46
CA LYS A 474 -19.05 14.79 -17.10
C LYS A 474 -19.04 16.32 -16.95
N SER A 475 -18.42 17.04 -17.89
CA SER A 475 -18.43 18.52 -17.89
C SER A 475 -19.84 19.11 -18.04
N ILE A 476 -20.72 18.41 -18.76
CA ILE A 476 -22.10 18.83 -18.99
C ILE A 476 -22.98 18.59 -17.75
N CYS A 477 -22.72 17.53 -16.97
CA CYS A 477 -23.56 17.15 -15.83
C CYS A 477 -23.24 17.88 -14.50
N GLN A 478 -22.17 18.68 -14.41
CA GLN A 478 -21.72 19.29 -13.14
C GLN A 478 -22.53 20.51 -12.67
N ASN A 479 -23.38 21.10 -13.52
CA ASN A 479 -24.11 22.35 -13.22
C ASN A 479 -25.58 22.15 -12.78
N GLY A 480 -25.90 21.11 -12.00
CA GLY A 480 -27.27 20.92 -11.49
C GLY A 480 -27.35 20.05 -10.23
N THR A 481 -28.01 20.57 -9.19
CA THR A 481 -28.41 19.83 -7.98
C THR A 481 -29.52 18.84 -8.30
N THR A 482 -29.15 17.64 -8.73
CA THR A 482 -29.75 16.32 -8.42
C THR A 482 -29.16 15.31 -9.40
N THR A 483 -28.49 14.29 -8.86
CA THR A 483 -27.94 13.14 -9.60
C THR A 483 -28.99 12.34 -10.40
N ASP A 484 -30.27 12.68 -10.27
CA ASP A 484 -31.40 11.94 -10.84
C ASP A 484 -31.65 12.23 -12.34
N LYS A 485 -31.03 13.27 -12.91
CA LYS A 485 -31.30 13.75 -14.29
C LYS A 485 -30.14 13.60 -15.30
N CYS A 486 -28.94 13.17 -14.87
CA CYS A 486 -27.76 13.08 -15.75
C CYS A 486 -26.89 11.85 -15.40
N ASP A 487 -26.96 10.78 -16.20
CA ASP A 487 -26.10 9.58 -16.04
C ASP A 487 -24.87 9.69 -16.94
N TYR A 488 -23.86 10.47 -16.55
CA TYR A 488 -22.59 10.53 -17.29
C TYR A 488 -21.76 9.26 -17.13
N THR A 489 -22.04 8.45 -16.09
CA THR A 489 -21.29 7.23 -15.77
C THR A 489 -21.50 6.11 -16.79
N CYS A 490 -22.60 6.16 -17.55
CA CYS A 490 -22.90 5.26 -18.66
C CYS A 490 -21.74 5.07 -19.67
N MET A 491 -20.87 6.08 -19.86
CA MET A 491 -19.77 6.04 -20.82
C MET A 491 -18.39 5.88 -20.17
N GLU A 492 -18.28 5.77 -18.84
CA GLU A 492 -16.98 5.76 -18.14
C GLU A 492 -16.22 4.45 -18.32
N ASN A 493 -16.91 3.32 -18.14
CA ASN A 493 -16.28 2.01 -18.10
C ASN A 493 -16.28 1.35 -19.48
N ALA A 494 -15.19 0.67 -19.81
CA ALA A 494 -15.13 -0.20 -20.99
C ALA A 494 -15.87 -1.52 -20.75
N SER A 495 -16.56 -2.00 -21.78
CA SER A 495 -17.20 -3.32 -21.80
C SER A 495 -16.16 -4.43 -21.78
N ARG A 496 -16.45 -5.47 -21.00
CA ARG A 496 -15.67 -6.72 -20.95
C ARG A 496 -16.33 -7.87 -21.71
N GLN A 497 -17.50 -7.65 -22.28
CA GLN A 497 -18.26 -8.65 -23.03
C GLN A 497 -17.77 -8.77 -24.49
N PRO A 498 -17.80 -9.98 -25.10
CA PRO A 498 -17.47 -10.17 -26.50
C PRO A 498 -18.56 -9.53 -27.38
N GLN A 499 -18.16 -8.82 -28.43
CA GLN A 499 -19.08 -8.05 -29.26
C GLN A 499 -19.64 -8.91 -30.40
N THR A 500 -20.49 -9.90 -30.08
CA THR A 500 -21.35 -10.56 -31.09
C THR A 500 -22.73 -9.88 -31.15
N SER A 501 -23.41 -10.05 -32.28
CA SER A 501 -24.66 -9.35 -32.62
C SER A 501 -25.92 -9.90 -31.94
N ALA A 502 -25.80 -10.92 -31.08
CA ALA A 502 -26.93 -11.60 -30.47
C ALA A 502 -26.71 -11.86 -28.97
N CYS A 503 -27.58 -11.30 -28.12
CA CYS A 503 -27.84 -11.85 -26.80
C CYS A 503 -28.73 -13.08 -27.02
N SER A 504 -28.13 -14.22 -27.34
CA SER A 504 -28.83 -15.50 -27.43
C SER A 504 -28.69 -16.22 -26.10
N GLN A 505 -29.78 -16.77 -25.56
CA GLN A 505 -29.78 -17.63 -24.36
C GLN A 505 -28.87 -18.88 -24.52
N GLU A 506 -28.40 -19.19 -25.72
CA GLU A 506 -27.69 -20.43 -26.06
C GLU A 506 -26.18 -20.27 -26.37
N GLN A 507 -25.59 -19.07 -26.31
CA GLN A 507 -24.15 -18.91 -26.66
C GLN A 507 -23.32 -17.98 -25.75
N GLN A 508 -23.57 -17.97 -24.44
CA GLN A 508 -22.68 -17.29 -23.48
C GLN A 508 -22.06 -18.23 -22.43
N GLN A 509 -21.72 -19.46 -22.84
CA GLN A 509 -20.71 -20.23 -22.13
C GLN A 509 -19.34 -19.97 -22.78
N GLY A 510 -18.64 -18.97 -22.27
CA GLY A 510 -17.18 -18.90 -22.33
C GLY A 510 -16.55 -18.02 -23.40
N ASN A 511 -16.67 -16.69 -23.32
CA ASN A 511 -15.64 -15.78 -23.88
C ASN A 511 -15.79 -14.34 -23.36
N THR A 512 -15.48 -14.06 -22.09
CA THR A 512 -15.06 -12.69 -21.72
C THR A 512 -13.65 -12.49 -22.27
N SER A 513 -13.45 -11.50 -23.13
CA SER A 513 -12.11 -11.20 -23.63
C SER A 513 -11.26 -10.66 -22.47
N PRO A 514 -9.99 -11.09 -22.31
CA PRO A 514 -9.08 -10.52 -21.30
C PRO A 514 -8.78 -9.03 -21.53
N THR A 515 -9.01 -8.54 -22.74
CA THR A 515 -8.79 -7.14 -23.13
C THR A 515 -10.11 -6.37 -23.14
N PRO A 516 -10.20 -5.23 -22.43
CA PRO A 516 -11.29 -4.26 -22.60
C PRO A 516 -11.49 -3.95 -24.08
N ASN A 517 -12.74 -3.91 -24.53
CA ASN A 517 -13.04 -3.63 -25.93
C ASN A 517 -13.27 -2.12 -26.15
N HIS A 518 -13.50 -1.72 -27.41
CA HIS A 518 -13.71 -0.32 -27.81
C HIS A 518 -15.14 0.20 -27.54
N PHE A 519 -15.96 -0.56 -26.79
CA PHE A 519 -17.33 -0.21 -26.43
C PHE A 519 -17.42 0.12 -24.94
N PRO A 520 -18.34 1.02 -24.53
CA PRO A 520 -18.64 1.24 -23.12
C PRO A 520 -19.52 0.13 -22.52
N GLU A 521 -19.41 -0.08 -21.21
CA GLU A 521 -20.18 -1.03 -20.38
C GLU A 521 -21.70 -0.84 -20.54
N ALA A 522 -22.16 0.38 -20.87
CA ALA A 522 -23.57 0.64 -21.15
C ALA A 522 -24.16 -0.17 -22.33
N PHE A 523 -23.33 -0.77 -23.19
CA PHE A 523 -23.76 -1.70 -24.26
C PHE A 523 -23.70 -3.18 -23.88
N ASP A 524 -23.42 -3.49 -22.61
CA ASP A 524 -23.46 -4.86 -22.10
C ASP A 524 -24.90 -5.40 -22.09
N CYS A 525 -25.03 -6.68 -22.44
CA CYS A 525 -26.30 -7.38 -22.56
C CYS A 525 -26.21 -8.78 -21.94
N PRO A 526 -27.05 -9.10 -20.93
CA PRO A 526 -28.00 -8.21 -20.25
C PRO A 526 -27.29 -7.12 -19.42
N PRO A 527 -28.00 -6.01 -19.09
CA PRO A 527 -27.42 -4.94 -18.28
C PRO A 527 -27.14 -5.44 -16.85
N LYS A 528 -26.04 -4.96 -16.25
CA LYS A 528 -25.51 -5.41 -14.95
C LYS A 528 -26.54 -5.41 -13.83
N GLU A 529 -27.45 -4.45 -13.85
CA GLU A 529 -28.48 -4.19 -12.84
C GLU A 529 -29.52 -5.32 -12.72
N ILE A 530 -29.67 -6.18 -13.74
CA ILE A 530 -30.72 -7.22 -13.81
C ILE A 530 -30.23 -8.49 -14.54
N ALA A 531 -28.91 -8.62 -14.68
CA ALA A 531 -28.26 -9.64 -15.50
C ALA A 531 -28.60 -11.07 -15.06
N ASP A 532 -28.70 -11.29 -13.76
CA ASP A 532 -29.09 -12.52 -13.09
C ASP A 532 -30.52 -12.98 -13.42
N LYS A 533 -31.45 -12.04 -13.64
CA LYS A 533 -32.85 -12.35 -13.97
C LYS A 533 -33.08 -12.52 -15.47
N CYS A 534 -32.45 -11.70 -16.31
CA CYS A 534 -32.56 -11.83 -17.77
C CYS A 534 -31.83 -13.05 -18.32
N ASN A 535 -30.73 -13.44 -17.68
CA ASN A 535 -30.02 -14.68 -17.97
C ASN A 535 -30.20 -15.61 -16.78
N CYS A 536 -31.36 -16.25 -16.60
CA CYS A 536 -31.44 -17.37 -15.65
C CYS A 536 -30.57 -18.51 -16.19
N PRO A 537 -29.35 -18.69 -15.69
CA PRO A 537 -28.48 -19.74 -16.21
C PRO A 537 -29.00 -21.02 -15.59
N LYS A 538 -29.24 -22.06 -16.38
CA LYS A 538 -29.21 -23.41 -15.81
C LYS A 538 -27.87 -23.55 -15.08
N LEU A 539 -27.89 -23.95 -13.80
CA LEU A 539 -26.68 -24.19 -13.03
C LEU A 539 -25.76 -25.08 -13.88
N PRO A 540 -24.54 -24.63 -14.22
CA PRO A 540 -23.63 -25.43 -15.00
C PRO A 540 -23.26 -26.69 -14.22
N GLU A 541 -23.22 -27.83 -14.89
CA GLU A 541 -22.68 -29.05 -14.30
C GLU A 541 -21.23 -28.80 -13.86
N PRO A 542 -20.82 -29.29 -12.68
CA PRO A 542 -19.44 -29.15 -12.24
C PRO A 542 -18.47 -29.79 -13.24
N LYS A 543 -17.43 -29.05 -13.64
CA LYS A 543 -16.42 -29.54 -14.59
C LYS A 543 -15.50 -30.61 -13.98
N TYR A 544 -15.27 -30.55 -12.67
CA TYR A 544 -14.29 -31.37 -11.97
C TYR A 544 -14.90 -32.67 -11.51
N CYS A 545 -14.21 -33.78 -11.73
CA CYS A 545 -14.82 -35.10 -11.56
C CYS A 545 -15.21 -35.38 -10.10
N VAL A 546 -14.47 -34.88 -9.10
CA VAL A 546 -14.86 -35.01 -7.68
C VAL A 546 -16.15 -34.25 -7.38
N ASP A 547 -16.23 -32.97 -7.75
CA ASP A 547 -17.44 -32.16 -7.53
C ASP A 547 -18.61 -32.64 -8.39
N LYS A 548 -18.33 -33.15 -9.59
CA LYS A 548 -19.32 -33.74 -10.50
C LYS A 548 -19.92 -35.01 -9.91
N THR A 549 -19.10 -35.87 -9.30
CA THR A 549 -19.58 -37.08 -8.60
C THR A 549 -20.58 -36.72 -7.50
N ALA A 550 -20.24 -35.72 -6.67
CA ALA A 550 -21.17 -35.25 -5.64
C ALA A 550 -22.48 -34.69 -6.23
N TYR A 551 -22.37 -33.95 -7.34
CA TYR A 551 -23.52 -33.42 -8.07
C TYR A 551 -24.41 -34.51 -8.67
N ASP A 552 -23.83 -35.52 -9.32
CA ASP A 552 -24.55 -36.62 -9.96
C ASP A 552 -25.31 -37.43 -8.90
N ILE A 553 -24.66 -37.76 -7.77
CA ILE A 553 -25.29 -38.40 -6.61
C ILE A 553 -26.45 -37.57 -6.09
N ARG A 554 -26.27 -36.26 -5.88
CA ARG A 554 -27.38 -35.39 -5.45
C ARG A 554 -28.52 -35.45 -6.46
N LYS A 555 -28.25 -35.33 -7.76
CA LYS A 555 -29.28 -35.31 -8.80
C LYS A 555 -30.03 -36.63 -8.86
N GLU A 556 -29.37 -37.76 -8.66
CA GLU A 556 -30.04 -39.04 -8.52
C GLU A 556 -30.96 -39.08 -7.30
N ARG A 557 -30.47 -38.63 -6.14
CA ARG A 557 -31.25 -38.54 -4.89
C ARG A 557 -32.47 -37.61 -5.04
N GLU A 558 -32.29 -36.44 -5.64
CA GLU A 558 -33.38 -35.51 -5.94
C GLU A 558 -34.44 -36.11 -6.87
N LYS A 559 -34.04 -36.87 -7.91
CA LYS A 559 -35.00 -37.58 -8.78
C LYS A 559 -35.76 -38.64 -8.00
N ASN A 560 -35.09 -39.38 -7.13
CA ASN A 560 -35.71 -40.40 -6.27
C ASN A 560 -36.69 -39.77 -5.26
N VAL A 561 -36.35 -38.60 -4.70
CA VAL A 561 -37.23 -37.79 -3.84
C VAL A 561 -38.39 -37.18 -4.64
N LYS A 562 -38.19 -36.62 -5.83
CA LYS A 562 -39.29 -36.05 -6.66
C LYS A 562 -40.31 -37.12 -7.07
N LYS A 563 -39.86 -38.34 -7.38
CA LYS A 563 -40.75 -39.47 -7.73
C LYS A 563 -41.55 -40.03 -6.53
N HIS A 564 -41.06 -39.87 -5.29
CA HIS A 564 -41.57 -40.63 -4.13
C HIS A 564 -41.65 -39.86 -2.79
N GLY A 565 -41.32 -38.57 -2.75
CA GLY A 565 -40.92 -37.84 -1.54
C GLY A 565 -41.68 -36.54 -1.26
N SER A 566 -42.73 -36.21 -2.02
CA SER A 566 -43.62 -35.09 -1.67
C SER A 566 -44.21 -35.20 -0.25
N ILE A 567 -44.24 -36.42 0.30
CA ILE A 567 -44.76 -36.75 1.65
C ILE A 567 -43.75 -36.43 2.76
N LEU A 568 -42.44 -36.34 2.47
CA LEU A 568 -41.39 -36.01 3.46
C LEU A 568 -41.09 -34.51 3.53
N LYS A 569 -41.52 -33.74 2.53
CA LYS A 569 -41.35 -32.29 2.50
C LYS A 569 -42.18 -31.65 3.60
N VAL A 570 -41.58 -30.71 4.29
CA VAL A 570 -42.20 -29.86 5.30
C VAL A 570 -42.44 -28.48 4.68
N ASN A 571 -43.50 -27.78 5.07
CA ASN A 571 -43.68 -26.38 4.70
C ASN A 571 -42.64 -25.52 5.45
N GLY A 572 -41.47 -25.34 4.84
CA GLY A 572 -40.36 -24.53 5.36
C GLY A 572 -40.33 -23.08 4.86
N GLU A 573 -41.33 -22.64 4.09
CA GLU A 573 -41.30 -21.38 3.34
C GLU A 573 -41.34 -20.11 4.21
N ASN A 574 -41.67 -20.24 5.52
CA ASN A 574 -41.70 -19.13 6.47
C ASN A 574 -40.75 -19.39 7.66
N TYR A 575 -39.43 -19.45 7.43
CA TYR A 575 -38.47 -19.47 8.54
C TYR A 575 -38.46 -18.10 9.24
N GLU A 576 -39.00 -18.03 10.45
CA GLU A 576 -39.18 -16.81 11.25
C GLU A 576 -37.91 -16.37 12.02
N GLY A 577 -36.75 -16.96 11.73
CA GLY A 577 -35.51 -16.57 12.40
C GLY A 577 -35.08 -15.14 12.07
N ASN A 578 -34.35 -14.49 12.98
CA ASN A 578 -33.78 -13.16 12.74
C ASN A 578 -32.71 -13.23 11.61
N CYS A 579 -33.11 -12.87 10.39
CA CYS A 579 -32.29 -12.88 9.17
C CYS A 579 -31.99 -11.43 8.69
N GLY A 580 -30.97 -11.25 7.85
CA GLY A 580 -30.69 -9.95 7.21
C GLY A 580 -30.17 -8.85 8.14
N ILE A 581 -29.55 -9.22 9.26
CA ILE A 581 -29.02 -8.28 10.26
C ILE A 581 -27.78 -7.54 9.74
N ILE A 582 -26.90 -8.25 9.02
CA ILE A 582 -25.63 -7.73 8.52
C ILE A 582 -25.87 -6.84 7.30
N LYS A 583 -25.52 -5.55 7.43
CA LYS A 583 -25.62 -4.55 6.36
C LYS A 583 -24.25 -3.93 6.09
N THR A 584 -23.90 -3.78 4.82
CA THR A 584 -22.69 -3.11 4.34
C THR A 584 -22.89 -1.60 4.24
N GLN A 585 -21.95 -0.80 4.72
CA GLN A 585 -21.89 0.63 4.42
C GLN A 585 -20.84 0.91 3.34
N THR A 586 -21.13 1.87 2.46
CA THR A 586 -20.20 2.35 1.43
C THR A 586 -20.00 3.86 1.57
N ASP A 587 -18.76 4.29 1.47
CA ASP A 587 -18.30 5.67 1.58
C ASP A 587 -18.80 6.50 0.38
N ARG A 588 -19.02 7.81 0.55
CA ARG A 588 -19.53 8.73 -0.50
C ARG A 588 -18.67 8.80 -1.78
N ASN A 589 -17.45 8.26 -1.75
CA ASN A 589 -16.50 8.24 -2.86
C ASN A 589 -16.43 6.88 -3.60
N GLY A 590 -17.26 5.90 -3.22
CA GLY A 590 -17.25 4.56 -3.84
C GLY A 590 -16.00 3.72 -3.57
N ILE A 591 -15.10 4.18 -2.69
CA ILE A 591 -13.93 3.42 -2.23
C ILE A 591 -14.40 2.46 -1.14
N THR A 592 -14.18 1.17 -1.34
CA THR A 592 -14.55 0.14 -0.36
C THR A 592 -13.53 0.13 0.77
N ASN A 593 -13.91 0.64 1.94
CA ASN A 593 -13.08 0.55 3.13
C ASN A 593 -13.08 -0.89 3.69
N CYS A 594 -11.90 -1.44 3.96
CA CYS A 594 -11.71 -2.78 4.53
C CYS A 594 -11.58 -2.79 6.06
N GLU A 595 -11.88 -1.68 6.72
CA GLU A 595 -11.96 -1.62 8.17
C GLU A 595 -13.31 -2.18 8.64
N PHE A 596 -13.28 -3.30 9.37
CA PHE A 596 -14.46 -4.06 9.79
C PHE A 596 -15.56 -3.19 10.42
N ASN A 597 -15.22 -2.36 11.41
CA ASN A 597 -16.21 -1.53 12.13
C ASN A 597 -16.88 -0.47 11.23
N LYS A 598 -16.20 -0.01 10.18
CA LYS A 598 -16.74 0.97 9.23
C LYS A 598 -17.61 0.30 8.17
N ARG A 599 -17.18 -0.87 7.68
CA ARG A 599 -17.90 -1.64 6.66
C ARG A 599 -19.14 -2.33 7.22
N TYR A 600 -19.07 -2.83 8.46
CA TYR A 600 -20.12 -3.62 9.11
C TYR A 600 -20.44 -3.15 10.54
N PRO A 601 -20.98 -1.93 10.72
CA PRO A 601 -21.23 -1.37 12.05
C PRO A 601 -22.26 -2.18 12.87
N ASN A 602 -23.15 -2.91 12.20
CA ASN A 602 -24.18 -3.73 12.84
C ASN A 602 -23.73 -5.18 13.13
N ALA A 603 -22.52 -5.59 12.70
CA ALA A 603 -22.06 -6.97 12.87
C ALA A 603 -21.79 -7.34 14.33
N ASN A 604 -21.52 -6.36 15.19
CA ASN A 604 -21.32 -6.58 16.63
C ASN A 604 -22.62 -6.95 17.38
N ASN A 605 -23.80 -6.82 16.74
CA ASN A 605 -25.11 -7.10 17.32
C ASN A 605 -25.63 -8.52 17.00
N LEU A 606 -24.77 -9.45 16.55
CA LEU A 606 -25.17 -10.86 16.32
C LEU A 606 -25.61 -11.51 17.64
N PHE A 607 -26.83 -12.07 17.65
CA PHE A 607 -27.66 -12.25 18.85
C PHE A 607 -27.41 -13.50 19.70
N ASP A 608 -26.54 -14.44 19.30
CA ASP A 608 -26.39 -15.69 20.06
C ASP A 608 -25.01 -15.86 20.70
N THR A 609 -25.02 -16.11 22.01
CA THR A 609 -23.84 -16.39 22.85
C THR A 609 -23.68 -17.90 23.11
N SER A 610 -24.62 -18.74 22.65
CA SER A 610 -24.61 -20.20 22.82
C SER A 610 -23.35 -20.88 22.25
N CYS A 611 -22.72 -20.25 21.26
CA CYS A 611 -21.49 -20.71 20.61
C CYS A 611 -20.18 -20.07 21.16
N ASP A 612 -20.26 -19.13 22.12
CA ASP A 612 -19.12 -18.27 22.53
C ASP A 612 -17.98 -19.03 23.25
N ASN A 613 -18.29 -20.16 23.89
CA ASN A 613 -17.30 -20.98 24.58
C ASN A 613 -16.56 -21.97 23.65
N LYS A 614 -16.82 -21.94 22.33
CA LYS A 614 -16.19 -22.85 21.37
C LYS A 614 -14.96 -22.23 20.72
N GLY A 615 -13.80 -22.49 21.32
CA GLY A 615 -12.44 -22.30 20.79
C GLY A 615 -12.25 -21.17 19.77
N ASN A 616 -11.75 -20.01 20.21
CA ASN A 616 -11.47 -18.83 19.39
C ASN A 616 -10.57 -19.12 18.16
N GLU A 617 -9.84 -20.23 18.19
CA GLU A 617 -8.86 -20.63 17.18
C GLU A 617 -9.46 -21.49 16.05
N ARG A 618 -10.70 -22.00 16.13
CA ARG A 618 -11.21 -23.02 15.20
C ARG A 618 -11.26 -22.63 13.70
N PHE A 619 -11.21 -21.33 13.41
CA PHE A 619 -11.17 -20.78 12.04
C PHE A 619 -9.85 -20.06 11.71
N GLN A 620 -8.83 -20.21 12.54
CA GLN A 620 -7.53 -19.62 12.31
C GLN A 620 -6.83 -20.33 11.14
N ILE A 621 -6.62 -19.59 10.06
CA ILE A 621 -5.87 -20.08 8.90
C ILE A 621 -4.41 -20.33 9.32
N GLY A 622 -3.85 -21.47 8.91
CA GLY A 622 -2.48 -21.86 9.24
C GLY A 622 -2.27 -22.54 10.59
N GLN A 623 -3.33 -22.74 11.38
CA GLN A 623 -3.24 -23.48 12.65
C GLN A 623 -2.94 -24.97 12.44
N LYS A 624 -2.41 -25.61 13.48
CA LYS A 624 -2.11 -27.05 13.46
C LYS A 624 -3.40 -27.87 13.59
N TRP A 625 -3.60 -28.83 12.69
CA TRP A 625 -4.70 -29.77 12.77
C TRP A 625 -4.35 -30.93 13.70
N ASN A 626 -5.34 -31.49 14.37
CA ASN A 626 -5.16 -32.65 15.24
C ASN A 626 -5.39 -33.94 14.44
N SER A 627 -4.44 -34.89 14.55
CA SER A 627 -4.60 -36.21 13.98
C SER A 627 -5.31 -37.15 14.95
N LYS A 628 -6.30 -37.91 14.48
CA LYS A 628 -6.98 -38.96 15.25
C LYS A 628 -7.01 -40.26 14.47
N TYR A 629 -6.96 -41.39 15.18
CA TYR A 629 -7.10 -42.70 14.58
C TYR A 629 -8.58 -43.02 14.33
N ILE A 630 -8.96 -43.21 13.08
CA ILE A 630 -10.34 -43.54 12.70
C ILE A 630 -10.47 -45.05 12.59
N ARG A 631 -11.22 -45.67 13.51
CA ARG A 631 -11.29 -47.14 13.63
C ARG A 631 -11.91 -47.84 12.41
N SER A 632 -12.91 -47.23 11.78
CA SER A 632 -13.55 -47.77 10.56
C SER A 632 -12.56 -47.86 9.39
N ILE A 633 -11.70 -46.85 9.25
CA ILE A 633 -10.67 -46.80 8.21
C ILE A 633 -9.42 -47.58 8.61
N GLY A 634 -9.06 -47.60 9.91
CA GLY A 634 -7.82 -48.20 10.39
C GLY A 634 -6.57 -47.35 10.15
N LYS A 635 -6.74 -46.02 10.01
CA LYS A 635 -5.65 -45.06 9.75
C LYS A 635 -5.83 -43.79 10.57
N TYR A 636 -4.75 -43.01 10.70
CA TYR A 636 -4.82 -41.66 11.25
C TYR A 636 -5.31 -40.68 10.19
N LEU A 637 -6.18 -39.74 10.58
CA LEU A 637 -6.69 -38.69 9.73
C LEU A 637 -6.66 -37.36 10.49
N TYR A 638 -6.34 -36.27 9.79
CA TYR A 638 -6.37 -34.93 10.36
C TYR A 638 -7.80 -34.39 10.33
N ILE A 639 -8.27 -33.92 11.48
CA ILE A 639 -9.63 -33.42 11.64
C ILE A 639 -9.62 -31.91 11.50
N PRO A 640 -10.52 -31.32 10.70
CA PRO A 640 -10.64 -29.88 10.60
C PRO A 640 -10.95 -29.26 11.97
N PRO A 641 -10.19 -28.24 12.41
CA PRO A 641 -10.50 -27.54 13.66
C PRO A 641 -11.92 -26.98 13.68
N ARG A 642 -12.43 -26.53 12.52
CA ARG A 642 -13.84 -26.15 12.34
C ARG A 642 -14.79 -27.26 12.79
N ARG A 643 -14.56 -28.50 12.35
CA ARG A 643 -15.36 -29.67 12.75
C ARG A 643 -15.19 -29.96 14.23
N GLU A 644 -13.97 -29.96 14.78
CA GLU A 644 -13.73 -30.27 16.21
C GLU A 644 -14.55 -29.38 17.14
N TYR A 645 -14.69 -28.10 16.80
CA TYR A 645 -15.35 -27.10 17.63
C TYR A 645 -16.68 -26.60 17.06
N ILE A 646 -17.29 -27.29 16.08
CA ILE A 646 -18.57 -26.92 15.42
C ILE A 646 -19.70 -26.65 16.43
N CYS A 647 -20.57 -25.66 16.18
CA CYS A 647 -21.61 -25.27 17.14
C CYS A 647 -22.80 -26.27 17.12
N LEU A 648 -22.85 -27.14 18.13
CA LEU A 648 -23.86 -28.20 18.29
C LEU A 648 -24.49 -28.16 19.70
N HIS A 649 -24.50 -26.99 20.35
CA HIS A 649 -25.02 -26.87 21.70
C HIS A 649 -26.51 -27.23 21.76
N ASP A 650 -27.32 -26.64 20.88
CA ASP A 650 -28.77 -26.89 20.87
C ASP A 650 -29.12 -28.31 20.39
N LEU A 651 -28.25 -28.94 19.60
CA LEU A 651 -28.40 -30.35 19.22
C LEU A 651 -28.29 -31.28 20.44
N ASN A 652 -27.51 -30.88 21.46
CA ASN A 652 -27.39 -31.60 22.73
C ASN A 652 -28.58 -31.40 23.67
N THR A 653 -29.43 -30.39 23.46
CA THR A 653 -30.60 -30.11 24.29
C THR A 653 -31.89 -30.67 23.69
N LEU A 654 -31.83 -31.26 22.50
CA LEU A 654 -32.96 -31.94 21.87
C LEU A 654 -33.44 -33.13 22.70
N MET A 655 -34.74 -33.15 23.01
CA MET A 655 -35.42 -34.27 23.64
C MET A 655 -36.54 -34.80 22.75
N ALA A 656 -36.72 -36.13 22.70
CA ALA A 656 -37.80 -36.75 21.95
C ALA A 656 -39.20 -36.32 22.44
N SER A 657 -39.32 -35.87 23.69
CA SER A 657 -40.57 -35.36 24.27
C SER A 657 -40.99 -33.98 23.76
N THR A 658 -40.05 -33.18 23.22
CA THR A 658 -40.30 -31.80 22.77
C THR A 658 -40.48 -31.68 21.25
N ILE A 659 -40.33 -32.79 20.52
CA ILE A 659 -40.46 -32.83 19.06
C ILE A 659 -41.73 -33.64 18.75
N HIS A 660 -42.82 -32.95 18.40
CA HIS A 660 -44.12 -33.60 18.20
C HIS A 660 -44.30 -34.08 16.76
N ASP A 661 -43.72 -33.34 15.79
CA ASP A 661 -43.80 -33.69 14.38
C ASP A 661 -42.50 -33.40 13.60
N ARG A 662 -42.57 -33.58 12.27
CA ARG A 662 -41.45 -33.36 11.36
C ARG A 662 -41.13 -31.88 11.15
N ASN A 663 -42.09 -30.99 11.36
CA ASN A 663 -41.94 -29.55 11.23
C ASN A 663 -41.16 -28.99 12.41
N ASP A 664 -41.47 -29.44 13.63
CA ASP A 664 -40.72 -29.10 14.84
C ASP A 664 -39.24 -29.48 14.70
N LEU A 665 -38.99 -30.69 14.17
CA LEU A 665 -37.63 -31.17 13.92
C LEU A 665 -36.89 -30.29 12.90
N LEU A 666 -37.54 -29.91 11.80
CA LEU A 666 -36.94 -29.02 10.81
C LEU A 666 -36.61 -27.66 11.40
N LYS A 667 -37.56 -27.03 12.12
CA LYS A 667 -37.37 -25.71 12.74
C LYS A 667 -36.17 -25.71 13.69
N LYS A 668 -36.04 -26.74 14.54
CA LYS A 668 -34.89 -26.88 15.44
C LYS A 668 -33.57 -27.08 14.71
N ILE A 669 -33.55 -27.86 13.63
CA ILE A 669 -32.34 -28.04 12.82
C ILE A 669 -31.97 -26.75 12.08
N GLN A 670 -32.95 -25.98 11.60
CA GLN A 670 -32.73 -24.66 11.00
C GLN A 670 -32.13 -23.67 12.01
N ASP A 671 -32.62 -23.64 13.25
CA ASP A 671 -32.04 -22.80 14.32
C ASP A 671 -30.59 -23.17 14.61
N ILE A 672 -30.27 -24.46 14.69
CA ILE A 672 -28.89 -24.97 14.86
C ILE A 672 -28.00 -24.53 13.69
N ALA A 673 -28.50 -24.68 12.47
CA ALA A 673 -27.78 -24.31 11.26
C ALA A 673 -27.51 -22.80 11.21
N LYS A 674 -28.50 -21.98 11.58
CA LYS A 674 -28.36 -20.52 11.71
C LYS A 674 -27.32 -20.15 12.76
N ASN A 675 -27.36 -20.76 13.95
CA ASN A 675 -26.42 -20.46 15.03
C ASN A 675 -24.96 -20.77 14.64
N GLU A 676 -24.73 -21.89 13.94
CA GLU A 676 -23.43 -22.20 13.34
C GLU A 676 -23.01 -21.17 12.28
N GLY A 677 -23.94 -20.75 11.42
CA GLY A 677 -23.69 -19.69 10.41
C GLY A 677 -23.31 -18.34 11.03
N ASP A 678 -24.03 -17.94 12.08
CA ASP A 678 -23.79 -16.70 12.83
C ASP A 678 -22.43 -16.73 13.55
N ASP A 679 -22.03 -17.87 14.15
CA ASP A 679 -20.70 -18.05 14.77
C ASP A 679 -19.57 -17.96 13.73
N ILE A 680 -19.75 -18.58 12.54
CA ILE A 680 -18.80 -18.47 11.43
C ILE A 680 -18.61 -17.00 11.05
N ILE A 681 -19.71 -16.26 10.84
CA ILE A 681 -19.67 -14.84 10.46
C ILE A 681 -18.96 -14.02 11.56
N LYS A 682 -19.34 -14.21 12.83
CA LYS A 682 -18.77 -13.49 13.98
C LYS A 682 -17.26 -13.67 14.07
N LYS A 683 -16.72 -14.85 13.76
CA LYS A 683 -15.29 -15.17 13.88
C LYS A 683 -14.46 -14.83 12.63
N LEU A 684 -15.04 -14.91 11.43
CA LEU A 684 -14.33 -14.70 10.17
C LEU A 684 -14.47 -13.28 9.62
N LEU A 685 -15.64 -12.64 9.76
CA LEU A 685 -15.89 -11.32 9.19
C LEU A 685 -14.95 -10.22 9.72
N PRO A 686 -14.60 -10.17 11.03
CA PRO A 686 -13.61 -9.21 11.52
C PRO A 686 -12.20 -9.41 10.96
N LYS A 687 -11.84 -10.65 10.61
CA LYS A 687 -10.53 -11.01 10.07
C LYS A 687 -10.45 -10.79 8.55
N TYR A 688 -11.56 -10.97 7.84
CA TYR A 688 -11.63 -10.92 6.38
C TYR A 688 -12.75 -10.00 5.87
N PRO A 689 -12.76 -8.72 6.25
CA PRO A 689 -13.83 -7.78 5.91
C PRO A 689 -13.94 -7.45 4.41
N CYS A 690 -12.93 -7.78 3.58
CA CYS A 690 -12.94 -7.61 2.13
C CYS A 690 -12.63 -8.93 1.37
N ASN A 691 -12.68 -10.05 2.07
CA ASN A 691 -12.46 -11.38 1.50
C ASN A 691 -13.48 -12.34 2.14
N GLU A 692 -14.75 -11.96 2.02
CA GLU A 692 -15.89 -12.56 2.71
C GLU A 692 -16.22 -13.96 2.17
N ASP A 693 -15.61 -14.38 1.06
CA ASP A 693 -15.74 -15.73 0.48
C ASP A 693 -15.28 -16.85 1.44
N VAL A 694 -14.35 -16.54 2.36
CA VAL A 694 -13.91 -17.47 3.41
C VAL A 694 -15.06 -17.92 4.31
N ILE A 695 -16.10 -17.08 4.47
CA ILE A 695 -17.31 -17.39 5.24
C ILE A 695 -18.08 -18.52 4.55
N CYS A 696 -18.32 -18.40 3.25
CA CYS A 696 -19.06 -19.41 2.49
C CYS A 696 -18.30 -20.74 2.43
N LYS A 697 -16.96 -20.71 2.39
CA LYS A 697 -16.12 -21.92 2.45
C LYS A 697 -16.29 -22.65 3.77
N ALA A 698 -16.26 -21.93 4.89
CA ALA A 698 -16.51 -22.52 6.21
C ALA A 698 -17.94 -23.06 6.33
N MET A 699 -18.95 -22.29 5.90
CA MET A 699 -20.36 -22.71 5.91
C MET A 699 -20.58 -23.98 5.08
N LYS A 700 -19.99 -24.08 3.89
CA LYS A 700 -20.08 -25.25 3.00
C LYS A 700 -19.69 -26.55 3.71
N TYR A 701 -18.57 -26.56 4.43
CA TYR A 701 -18.12 -27.75 5.14
C TYR A 701 -18.90 -27.99 6.44
N SER A 702 -19.31 -26.93 7.17
CA SER A 702 -20.17 -27.09 8.35
C SER A 702 -21.55 -27.62 8.01
N PHE A 703 -22.13 -27.21 6.87
CA PHE A 703 -23.37 -27.77 6.36
C PHE A 703 -23.22 -29.26 6.03
N ALA A 704 -22.12 -29.65 5.39
CA ALA A 704 -21.84 -31.04 5.07
C ALA A 704 -21.63 -31.91 6.32
N ASP A 705 -20.93 -31.41 7.34
CA ASP A 705 -20.79 -32.13 8.62
C ASP A 705 -22.11 -32.21 9.37
N LEU A 706 -22.91 -31.14 9.39
CA LEU A 706 -24.26 -31.17 9.94
C LEU A 706 -25.11 -32.25 9.24
N ALA A 707 -24.94 -32.40 7.92
CA ALA A 707 -25.58 -33.47 7.16
C ALA A 707 -25.19 -34.86 7.66
N ASP A 708 -23.91 -35.14 7.93
CA ASP A 708 -23.49 -36.44 8.46
C ASP A 708 -24.07 -36.72 9.85
N ILE A 709 -24.10 -35.70 10.71
CA ILE A 709 -24.69 -35.80 12.05
C ILE A 709 -26.17 -36.13 11.94
N ILE A 710 -26.90 -35.42 11.08
CA ILE A 710 -28.34 -35.63 10.90
C ILE A 710 -28.62 -36.97 10.20
N ARG A 711 -27.80 -37.40 9.24
CA ARG A 711 -27.93 -38.71 8.58
C ARG A 711 -27.48 -39.87 9.47
N GLY A 712 -26.66 -39.63 10.49
CA GLY A 712 -26.08 -40.67 11.34
C GLY A 712 -24.92 -41.40 10.68
N THR A 713 -24.17 -40.72 9.81
CA THR A 713 -23.01 -41.24 9.06
C THR A 713 -21.69 -40.64 9.55
N GLU A 714 -21.72 -39.82 10.60
CA GLU A 714 -20.55 -39.20 11.24
C GLU A 714 -19.53 -40.26 11.70
N ILE A 715 -18.27 -40.09 11.30
CA ILE A 715 -17.18 -41.00 11.69
C ILE A 715 -16.33 -40.47 12.86
N TYR A 716 -16.54 -39.22 13.29
CA TYR A 716 -15.83 -38.63 14.42
C TYR A 716 -16.37 -39.15 15.77
N THR A 717 -15.52 -39.87 16.51
CA THR A 717 -15.91 -40.72 17.65
C THR A 717 -16.32 -40.01 18.94
N HIS A 718 -16.29 -38.67 19.01
CA HIS A 718 -16.70 -37.91 20.21
C HIS A 718 -18.20 -37.53 20.25
N ILE A 719 -19.04 -38.20 19.46
CA ILE A 719 -20.50 -37.97 19.41
C ILE A 719 -21.31 -39.17 19.92
N THR A 720 -20.78 -39.95 20.88
CA THR A 720 -21.66 -40.89 21.61
C THR A 720 -22.87 -40.17 22.23
N ASP A 721 -22.73 -38.90 22.60
CA ASP A 721 -23.76 -38.17 23.35
C ASP A 721 -24.79 -37.46 22.47
N ILE A 722 -24.42 -37.04 21.25
CA ILE A 722 -25.40 -36.41 20.34
C ILE A 722 -26.16 -37.46 19.54
N GLU A 723 -25.49 -38.51 19.06
CA GLU A 723 -26.18 -39.59 18.34
C GLU A 723 -27.13 -40.37 19.27
N THR A 724 -26.79 -40.55 20.56
CA THR A 724 -27.72 -41.14 21.54
C THR A 724 -28.96 -40.30 21.81
N LYS A 725 -28.91 -38.98 21.55
CA LYS A 725 -30.07 -38.08 21.68
C LYS A 725 -30.87 -37.97 20.38
N LEU A 726 -30.18 -37.88 19.25
CA LEU A 726 -30.82 -37.78 17.93
C LEU A 726 -31.52 -39.07 17.52
N LYS A 727 -30.94 -40.23 17.82
CA LYS A 727 -31.53 -41.52 17.44
C LYS A 727 -32.95 -41.71 18.00
N PRO A 728 -33.25 -41.49 19.30
CA PRO A 728 -34.61 -41.52 19.82
C PRO A 728 -35.58 -40.53 19.16
N VAL A 729 -35.09 -39.32 18.82
CA VAL A 729 -35.90 -38.29 18.12
C VAL A 729 -36.31 -38.81 16.75
N PHE A 730 -35.34 -39.26 15.94
CA PHE A 730 -35.60 -39.81 14.62
C PHE A 730 -36.40 -41.12 14.65
N ASP A 731 -36.17 -41.99 15.63
CA ASP A 731 -36.97 -43.21 15.84
C ASP A 731 -38.45 -42.87 16.08
N THR A 732 -38.72 -41.85 16.89
CA THR A 732 -40.08 -41.38 17.21
C THR A 732 -40.71 -40.74 15.97
N THR A 733 -40.01 -39.82 15.30
CA THR A 733 -40.49 -39.18 14.08
C THR A 733 -40.77 -40.22 12.97
N TYR A 734 -39.90 -41.22 12.82
CA TYR A 734 -40.07 -42.30 11.85
C TYR A 734 -41.29 -43.17 12.18
N LYS A 735 -41.50 -43.57 13.44
CA LYS A 735 -42.68 -44.34 13.86
C LYS A 735 -43.98 -43.58 13.59
N ASN A 736 -44.02 -42.29 13.93
CA ASN A 736 -45.19 -41.44 13.68
C ASN A 736 -45.47 -41.33 12.18
N TRP A 737 -44.43 -41.01 11.39
CA TRP A 737 -44.53 -40.93 9.93
C TRP A 737 -45.00 -42.25 9.29
N LYS A 738 -44.47 -43.39 9.73
CA LYS A 738 -44.82 -44.74 9.23
C LYS A 738 -46.26 -45.12 9.57
N SER A 739 -46.76 -44.66 10.72
CA SER A 739 -48.13 -44.90 11.18
C SER A 739 -49.15 -44.09 10.37
N SER A 740 -48.83 -42.82 10.08
CA SER A 740 -49.71 -41.90 9.33
C SER A 740 -49.78 -42.17 7.82
N ASN A 741 -48.85 -42.95 7.23
CA ASN A 741 -48.78 -43.18 5.78
C ASN A 741 -49.09 -44.64 5.40
N SER A 742 -50.35 -45.06 5.57
CA SER A 742 -50.69 -46.50 5.58
C SER A 742 -50.84 -47.23 4.23
N ASN A 743 -50.83 -46.58 3.06
CA ASN A 743 -50.95 -47.27 1.75
C ASN A 743 -49.83 -46.87 0.76
N ASN A 744 -49.17 -47.87 0.19
CA ASN A 744 -48.19 -47.87 -0.93
C ASN A 744 -46.71 -47.44 -0.70
N ASN A 745 -46.30 -46.91 0.46
CA ASN A 745 -44.90 -46.45 0.69
C ASN A 745 -44.15 -47.10 1.87
N LYS A 746 -44.75 -48.07 2.59
CA LYS A 746 -44.16 -48.69 3.81
C LYS A 746 -42.86 -49.48 3.55
N ASP A 747 -42.70 -50.04 2.36
CA ASP A 747 -41.55 -50.90 2.02
C ASP A 747 -40.32 -50.13 1.51
N LYS A 748 -40.43 -48.81 1.30
CA LYS A 748 -39.40 -48.01 0.62
C LYS A 748 -38.34 -47.41 1.55
N TYR A 749 -38.75 -46.92 2.73
CA TYR A 749 -37.84 -46.50 3.81
C TYR A 749 -38.00 -47.50 4.95
N ASN A 750 -37.34 -48.65 4.79
CA ASN A 750 -37.53 -49.81 5.65
C ASN A 750 -36.94 -49.65 7.06
N ASN A 751 -36.04 -48.68 7.25
CA ASN A 751 -35.38 -48.41 8.53
C ASN A 751 -35.14 -46.90 8.74
N VAL A 752 -34.79 -46.54 9.98
CA VAL A 752 -34.57 -45.15 10.42
C VAL A 752 -33.40 -44.49 9.71
N GLN A 753 -32.37 -45.24 9.31
CA GLN A 753 -31.21 -44.71 8.59
C GLN A 753 -31.58 -44.21 7.20
N THR A 754 -32.27 -45.03 6.41
CA THR A 754 -32.77 -44.65 5.08
C THR A 754 -33.77 -43.49 5.16
N PHE A 755 -34.55 -43.42 6.24
CA PHE A 755 -35.43 -42.29 6.52
C PHE A 755 -34.66 -40.99 6.82
N ARG A 756 -33.61 -41.01 7.66
CA ARG A 756 -32.77 -39.84 7.97
C ARG A 756 -32.14 -39.24 6.71
N SER A 757 -31.58 -40.09 5.84
CA SER A 757 -31.00 -39.65 4.56
C SER A 757 -32.04 -39.01 3.64
N ALA A 758 -33.20 -39.65 3.45
CA ALA A 758 -34.27 -39.10 2.62
C ALA A 758 -34.88 -37.81 3.21
N TRP A 759 -34.97 -37.73 4.55
CA TRP A 759 -35.41 -36.52 5.25
C TRP A 759 -34.44 -35.36 5.00
N TRP A 760 -33.13 -35.59 5.13
CA TRP A 760 -32.14 -34.56 4.84
C TRP A 760 -32.24 -34.10 3.37
N ASP A 761 -32.21 -35.04 2.42
CA ASP A 761 -32.22 -34.72 0.99
C ASP A 761 -33.45 -33.87 0.59
N THR A 762 -34.57 -34.05 1.29
CA THR A 762 -35.80 -33.28 1.09
C THR A 762 -35.75 -31.87 1.68
N ASN A 763 -35.09 -31.68 2.83
CA ASN A 763 -35.12 -30.44 3.60
C ASN A 763 -33.80 -29.62 3.56
N ARG A 764 -32.74 -30.15 2.93
CA ARG A 764 -31.39 -29.54 2.87
C ARG A 764 -31.37 -28.09 2.39
N LYS A 765 -32.30 -27.73 1.48
CA LYS A 765 -32.43 -26.35 0.96
C LYS A 765 -32.86 -25.36 2.04
N ASP A 766 -33.84 -25.75 2.85
CA ASP A 766 -34.39 -24.91 3.91
C ASP A 766 -33.39 -24.77 5.08
N ILE A 767 -32.57 -25.79 5.32
CA ILE A 767 -31.48 -25.78 6.30
C ILE A 767 -30.35 -24.85 5.85
N TRP A 768 -29.96 -24.90 4.57
CA TRP A 768 -28.94 -24.00 4.01
C TRP A 768 -29.38 -22.53 4.03
N LYS A 769 -30.65 -22.26 3.67
CA LYS A 769 -31.26 -20.94 3.81
C LYS A 769 -31.09 -20.41 5.23
N ALA A 770 -31.42 -21.22 6.25
CA ALA A 770 -31.23 -20.82 7.65
C ALA A 770 -29.75 -20.57 8.00
N MET A 771 -28.81 -21.43 7.59
CA MET A 771 -27.38 -21.25 7.85
C MET A 771 -26.79 -19.98 7.22
N THR A 772 -27.29 -19.58 6.06
CA THR A 772 -26.75 -18.46 5.27
C THR A 772 -27.53 -17.16 5.44
N CYS A 773 -28.56 -17.13 6.28
CA CYS A 773 -29.52 -16.02 6.32
C CYS A 773 -28.94 -14.66 6.74
N ASN A 774 -27.79 -14.67 7.43
CA ASN A 774 -27.03 -13.47 7.82
C ASN A 774 -25.71 -13.32 7.05
N ALA A 775 -25.45 -14.16 6.04
CA ALA A 775 -24.25 -14.04 5.22
C ALA A 775 -24.18 -12.65 4.56
N PRO A 776 -23.04 -11.94 4.61
CA PRO A 776 -22.88 -10.64 3.94
C PRO A 776 -23.14 -10.72 2.43
N TYR A 777 -23.56 -9.62 1.81
CA TYR A 777 -23.79 -9.55 0.36
C TYR A 777 -22.56 -10.00 -0.45
N ASP A 778 -21.38 -9.48 -0.09
CA ASP A 778 -20.12 -9.78 -0.77
C ASP A 778 -19.54 -11.16 -0.43
N ALA A 779 -20.14 -11.90 0.53
CA ALA A 779 -19.79 -13.29 0.78
C ALA A 779 -20.27 -14.15 -0.39
N LYS A 780 -19.36 -14.44 -1.32
CA LYS A 780 -19.67 -15.13 -2.57
C LYS A 780 -19.30 -16.59 -2.49
N ILE A 781 -20.25 -17.46 -2.83
CA ILE A 781 -19.95 -18.86 -3.09
C ILE A 781 -19.61 -19.04 -4.57
N TYR A 782 -18.55 -19.80 -4.84
CA TYR A 782 -18.03 -20.03 -6.18
C TYR A 782 -18.55 -21.33 -6.76
N ILE A 783 -19.15 -21.25 -7.96
CA ILE A 783 -19.47 -22.41 -8.80
C ILE A 783 -18.43 -22.47 -9.91
N THR A 784 -17.82 -23.64 -10.06
CA THR A 784 -16.59 -23.80 -10.83
C THR A 784 -16.82 -23.92 -12.34
N LYS A 785 -16.21 -23.01 -13.10
CA LYS A 785 -15.76 -23.15 -14.52
C LYS A 785 -14.49 -22.30 -14.67
N GLU A 786 -13.78 -22.40 -15.80
CA GLU A 786 -12.35 -22.06 -16.04
C GLU A 786 -11.71 -20.73 -15.50
N GLY A 787 -10.44 -20.77 -15.04
CA GLY A 787 -9.51 -19.63 -14.83
C GLY A 787 -9.30 -18.93 -13.47
N GLY A 788 -8.68 -19.52 -12.42
CA GLY A 788 -8.38 -18.81 -11.14
C GLY A 788 -7.33 -19.49 -10.22
N TYR A 789 -6.77 -18.76 -9.23
CA TYR A 789 -5.66 -19.18 -8.35
C TYR A 789 -6.05 -20.18 -7.24
N ILE A 790 -7.24 -20.01 -6.65
CA ILE A 790 -7.80 -20.94 -5.63
C ILE A 790 -8.89 -21.83 -6.23
N SER A 791 -9.67 -21.30 -7.18
CA SER A 791 -10.51 -22.04 -8.12
C SER A 791 -10.73 -21.13 -9.34
N PRO A 792 -10.70 -21.65 -10.56
CA PRO A 792 -11.48 -21.15 -11.68
C PRO A 792 -12.91 -20.69 -11.29
N LEU A 793 -13.15 -19.38 -11.28
CA LEU A 793 -14.46 -18.76 -11.02
C LEU A 793 -15.21 -18.54 -12.34
N THR A 794 -16.49 -18.87 -12.40
CA THR A 794 -17.34 -18.46 -13.54
C THR A 794 -18.83 -18.32 -13.20
N SER A 795 -19.25 -18.62 -11.98
CA SER A 795 -20.50 -18.09 -11.43
C SER A 795 -20.32 -17.86 -9.93
N THR A 796 -20.63 -16.64 -9.48
CA THR A 796 -20.60 -16.24 -8.08
C THR A 796 -22.01 -16.01 -7.61
N LYS A 797 -22.39 -16.59 -6.47
CA LYS A 797 -23.68 -16.30 -5.84
C LYS A 797 -23.43 -15.54 -4.54
N ASN A 798 -24.03 -14.36 -4.43
CA ASN A 798 -23.94 -13.50 -3.25
C ASN A 798 -24.65 -14.15 -2.05
N HIS A 799 -24.41 -13.66 -0.83
CA HIS A 799 -24.97 -14.23 0.40
C HIS A 799 -24.74 -15.74 0.53
N CYS A 800 -23.58 -16.24 0.11
CA CYS A 800 -23.27 -17.66 0.03
C CYS A 800 -24.31 -18.50 -0.75
N GLY A 801 -25.04 -17.90 -1.70
CA GLY A 801 -26.12 -18.58 -2.41
C GLY A 801 -27.32 -18.87 -1.52
N HIS A 802 -27.70 -17.93 -0.64
CA HIS A 802 -28.81 -18.06 0.29
C HIS A 802 -30.12 -18.52 -0.40
N ASN A 803 -30.46 -17.91 -1.52
CA ASN A 803 -31.69 -18.22 -2.26
C ASN A 803 -31.53 -19.39 -3.24
N ASP A 804 -30.36 -20.02 -3.29
CA ASP A 804 -29.95 -20.97 -4.31
C ASP A 804 -29.88 -22.43 -3.82
N ASP A 805 -29.62 -23.36 -4.75
CA ASP A 805 -29.24 -24.74 -4.40
C ASP A 805 -28.00 -24.75 -3.48
N PRO A 806 -28.04 -25.45 -2.32
CA PRO A 806 -26.89 -25.60 -1.43
C PRO A 806 -25.75 -26.38 -2.09
N PRO A 807 -24.49 -26.18 -1.65
CA PRO A 807 -23.34 -26.91 -2.18
C PRO A 807 -23.49 -28.41 -2.10
N ASP A 808 -22.98 -29.14 -3.11
CA ASP A 808 -23.10 -30.61 -3.20
C ASP A 808 -22.15 -31.35 -2.24
N TYR A 809 -21.40 -30.63 -1.39
CA TYR A 809 -20.41 -31.22 -0.50
C TYR A 809 -21.07 -32.14 0.55
N ASP A 810 -22.33 -31.96 0.91
CA ASP A 810 -23.04 -32.92 1.77
C ASP A 810 -23.18 -34.33 1.16
N TYR A 811 -22.80 -34.51 -0.11
CA TYR A 811 -22.76 -35.80 -0.82
C TYR A 811 -21.35 -36.38 -1.04
N ILE A 812 -20.28 -35.75 -0.54
CA ILE A 812 -18.93 -36.33 -0.52
C ILE A 812 -18.70 -37.01 0.83
N PRO A 813 -18.22 -38.26 0.95
CA PRO A 813 -17.94 -38.90 2.23
C PRO A 813 -17.04 -38.07 3.15
N GLN A 814 -17.37 -38.04 4.44
CA GLN A 814 -16.73 -37.19 5.45
C GLN A 814 -15.18 -37.27 5.46
N PRO A 815 -14.53 -38.44 5.42
CA PRO A 815 -13.07 -38.51 5.38
C PRO A 815 -12.47 -37.80 4.15
N LEU A 816 -13.11 -37.95 2.99
CA LEU A 816 -12.67 -37.36 1.73
C LEU A 816 -12.91 -35.85 1.71
N ARG A 817 -13.98 -35.38 2.37
CA ARG A 817 -14.20 -33.94 2.60
C ARG A 817 -13.15 -33.31 3.47
N TRP A 818 -12.72 -33.95 4.55
CA TRP A 818 -11.67 -33.42 5.41
C TRP A 818 -10.34 -33.28 4.66
N ILE A 819 -10.04 -34.21 3.75
CA ILE A 819 -8.88 -34.10 2.84
C ILE A 819 -9.04 -32.89 1.91
N SER A 820 -10.22 -32.68 1.34
CA SER A 820 -10.53 -31.51 0.50
C SER A 820 -10.42 -30.19 1.27
N GLU A 821 -10.96 -30.13 2.50
CA GLU A 821 -10.91 -28.96 3.38
C GLU A 821 -9.48 -28.66 3.83
N TRP A 822 -8.68 -29.70 4.11
CA TRP A 822 -7.27 -29.56 4.41
C TRP A 822 -6.52 -28.94 3.23
N GLY A 823 -6.79 -29.41 2.00
CA GLY A 823 -6.26 -28.82 0.77
C GLY A 823 -6.63 -27.34 0.66
N GLU A 824 -7.92 -26.99 0.80
CA GLU A 824 -8.41 -25.60 0.74
C GLU A 824 -7.71 -24.71 1.78
N SER A 825 -7.58 -25.22 3.01
CA SER A 825 -6.95 -24.53 4.13
C SER A 825 -5.47 -24.29 3.89
N TYR A 826 -4.77 -25.27 3.31
CA TYR A 826 -3.36 -25.13 2.94
C TYR A 826 -3.15 -23.99 1.95
N CYS A 827 -3.96 -23.92 0.89
CA CYS A 827 -3.80 -22.89 -0.14
C CYS A 827 -4.12 -21.49 0.38
N LEU A 828 -5.14 -21.36 1.22
CA LEU A 828 -5.45 -20.10 1.90
C LEU A 828 -4.30 -19.68 2.81
N ALA A 829 -3.77 -20.61 3.62
CA ALA A 829 -2.65 -20.35 4.49
C ALA A 829 -1.38 -19.97 3.72
N GLN A 830 -1.09 -20.66 2.61
CA GLN A 830 0.05 -20.35 1.78
C GLN A 830 -0.09 -18.96 1.13
N ARG A 831 -1.27 -18.63 0.58
CA ARG A 831 -1.55 -17.30 0.02
C ARG A 831 -1.33 -16.19 1.06
N ASP A 832 -1.94 -16.35 2.23
CA ASP A 832 -1.85 -15.36 3.31
C ASP A 832 -0.39 -15.22 3.80
N PHE A 833 0.36 -16.32 3.84
CA PHE A 833 1.79 -16.29 4.16
C PHE A 833 2.59 -15.53 3.09
N LEU A 834 2.36 -15.80 1.81
CA LEU A 834 3.05 -15.13 0.70
C LEU A 834 2.82 -13.61 0.70
N GLU A 835 1.64 -13.14 1.12
CA GLU A 835 1.37 -11.72 1.30
C GLU A 835 2.31 -11.08 2.32
N THR A 836 2.63 -11.79 3.41
CA THR A 836 3.62 -11.32 4.40
C THR A 836 5.06 -11.32 3.87
N MET A 837 5.33 -12.08 2.80
CA MET A 837 6.64 -12.17 2.17
C MET A 837 6.90 -11.04 1.16
N LYS A 838 5.95 -10.16 0.85
CA LYS A 838 6.17 -9.00 -0.06
C LYS A 838 7.35 -8.11 0.36
N ILE A 839 7.68 -8.07 1.66
CA ILE A 839 8.87 -7.38 2.14
C ILE A 839 10.17 -7.86 1.46
N CYS A 840 10.23 -9.14 1.07
CA CYS A 840 11.34 -9.76 0.37
C CYS A 840 11.62 -9.16 -1.02
N GLU A 841 10.64 -8.53 -1.67
CA GLU A 841 10.83 -7.89 -2.98
C GLU A 841 11.89 -6.76 -2.93
N ASN A 842 12.13 -6.24 -1.73
CA ASN A 842 13.17 -5.25 -1.45
C ASN A 842 14.57 -5.86 -1.31
N CYS A 843 14.72 -7.19 -1.35
CA CYS A 843 15.99 -7.90 -1.25
C CYS A 843 16.27 -8.66 -2.55
N LYS A 844 17.04 -8.07 -3.47
CA LYS A 844 17.22 -8.64 -4.82
C LYS A 844 18.53 -8.24 -5.48
N LYS A 845 18.88 -8.90 -6.58
CA LYS A 845 19.98 -8.47 -7.43
C LYS A 845 19.52 -7.31 -8.32
N LYS A 846 20.41 -6.34 -8.59
CA LYS A 846 20.19 -5.31 -9.61
C LYS A 846 20.27 -5.89 -11.03
N ASN A 847 21.18 -6.83 -11.26
CA ASN A 847 21.39 -7.52 -12.53
C ASN A 847 21.73 -9.00 -12.28
N LYS A 848 21.60 -9.88 -13.29
CA LYS A 848 21.87 -11.33 -13.14
C LYS A 848 23.26 -11.67 -12.56
N ASN A 849 24.25 -10.80 -12.78
CA ASN A 849 25.64 -10.93 -12.30
C ASN A 849 26.00 -9.96 -11.16
N SER A 850 25.04 -9.27 -10.54
CA SER A 850 25.31 -8.37 -9.42
C SER A 850 25.19 -9.09 -8.08
N ASP A 851 25.83 -8.53 -7.06
CA ASP A 851 25.57 -8.91 -5.68
C ASP A 851 24.13 -8.55 -5.29
N CYS A 852 23.65 -9.21 -4.24
CA CYS A 852 22.33 -8.98 -3.70
C CYS A 852 22.33 -7.66 -2.95
N GLU A 853 21.37 -6.80 -3.24
CA GLU A 853 21.20 -5.49 -2.63
C GLU A 853 19.82 -5.39 -1.99
N GLN A 854 19.73 -4.59 -0.92
CA GLN A 854 18.46 -4.18 -0.36
C GLN A 854 18.09 -2.76 -0.77
N THR A 855 16.82 -2.54 -1.14
CA THR A 855 16.28 -1.22 -1.47
C THR A 855 15.73 -0.50 -0.24
N LYS A 856 15.37 -1.26 0.80
CA LYS A 856 14.87 -0.76 2.08
C LYS A 856 15.67 -1.40 3.21
N TYR A 857 16.10 -0.56 4.14
CA TYR A 857 16.81 -0.97 5.34
C TYR A 857 16.10 -2.10 6.10
N GLY A 858 16.84 -3.11 6.55
CA GLY A 858 16.36 -4.29 7.27
C GLY A 858 15.58 -5.30 6.44
N SER A 859 15.28 -5.02 5.17
CA SER A 859 14.34 -5.84 4.39
C SER A 859 14.90 -7.22 4.02
N CYS A 860 16.20 -7.34 3.75
CA CYS A 860 16.84 -8.64 3.53
C CYS A 860 16.85 -9.51 4.80
N MET A 861 17.03 -8.92 5.98
CA MET A 861 17.01 -9.65 7.25
C MET A 861 15.60 -10.13 7.61
N ASP A 862 14.61 -9.26 7.45
CA ASP A 862 13.20 -9.65 7.62
C ASP A 862 12.80 -10.73 6.62
N CYS A 863 13.25 -10.59 5.36
CA CYS A 863 13.04 -11.61 4.34
C CYS A 863 13.67 -12.96 4.75
N LYS A 864 14.91 -12.97 5.25
CA LYS A 864 15.59 -14.19 5.71
C LYS A 864 14.76 -14.90 6.77
N LYS A 865 14.26 -14.16 7.76
CA LYS A 865 13.38 -14.70 8.82
C LYS A 865 12.09 -15.27 8.22
N LYS A 866 11.46 -14.54 7.30
CA LYS A 866 10.22 -14.97 6.64
C LYS A 866 10.40 -16.22 5.77
N CYS A 867 11.51 -16.34 5.06
CA CYS A 867 11.84 -17.54 4.28
C CYS A 867 12.02 -18.77 5.19
N GLU A 868 12.66 -18.63 6.35
CA GLU A 868 12.79 -19.72 7.33
C GLU A 868 11.44 -20.09 7.99
N GLU A 869 10.60 -19.10 8.29
CA GLU A 869 9.24 -19.34 8.76
C GLU A 869 8.39 -20.07 7.70
N TYR A 870 8.49 -19.67 6.42
CA TYR A 870 7.78 -20.31 5.31
C TYR A 870 8.20 -21.76 5.12
N LYS A 871 9.52 -22.03 5.17
CA LYS A 871 10.06 -23.39 5.08
C LYS A 871 9.46 -24.29 6.16
N LYS A 872 9.46 -23.85 7.42
CA LYS A 872 8.84 -24.58 8.54
C LYS A 872 7.35 -24.79 8.33
N PHE A 873 6.63 -23.77 7.86
CA PHE A 873 5.22 -23.86 7.49
C PHE A 873 5.01 -24.99 6.47
N VAL A 874 5.73 -24.99 5.35
CA VAL A 874 5.59 -26.01 4.30
C VAL A 874 5.93 -27.41 4.80
N GLU A 875 6.99 -27.58 5.59
CA GLU A 875 7.40 -28.88 6.15
C GLU A 875 6.32 -29.48 7.07
N ILE A 876 5.67 -28.65 7.90
CA ILE A 876 4.58 -29.08 8.78
C ILE A 876 3.38 -29.56 7.97
N TRP A 877 2.95 -28.80 6.96
CA TRP A 877 1.81 -29.18 6.13
C TRP A 877 2.14 -30.40 5.27
N LYS A 878 3.36 -30.54 4.75
CA LYS A 878 3.79 -31.75 4.03
C LYS A 878 3.64 -33.00 4.90
N ALA A 879 4.07 -32.95 6.16
CA ALA A 879 3.90 -34.06 7.08
C ALA A 879 2.42 -34.42 7.34
N GLN A 880 1.53 -33.42 7.37
CA GLN A 880 0.09 -33.66 7.49
C GLN A 880 -0.51 -34.33 6.24
N PHE A 881 -0.03 -33.93 5.06
CA PHE A 881 -0.48 -34.50 3.79
C PHE A 881 -0.12 -35.98 3.68
N GLU A 882 1.10 -36.38 4.03
CA GLU A 882 1.52 -37.79 3.93
C GLU A 882 0.64 -38.72 4.79
N ILE A 883 0.16 -38.27 5.95
CA ILE A 883 -0.79 -39.05 6.77
C ILE A 883 -2.17 -39.16 6.08
N GLN A 884 -2.68 -38.06 5.53
CA GLN A 884 -3.96 -38.06 4.82
C GLN A 884 -3.90 -38.91 3.55
N LYS A 885 -2.75 -38.92 2.88
CA LYS A 885 -2.48 -39.74 1.71
C LYS A 885 -2.60 -41.24 2.02
N GLU A 886 -2.04 -41.68 3.14
CA GLU A 886 -2.18 -43.08 3.59
C GLU A 886 -3.63 -43.42 3.97
N ALA A 887 -4.37 -42.48 4.57
CA ALA A 887 -5.79 -42.68 4.87
C ALA A 887 -6.65 -42.78 3.59
N TYR A 888 -6.42 -41.91 2.61
CA TYR A 888 -7.10 -41.95 1.32
C TYR A 888 -6.88 -43.27 0.60
N LYS A 889 -5.62 -43.72 0.52
CA LYS A 889 -5.25 -44.97 -0.14
C LYS A 889 -6.01 -46.15 0.45
N GLU A 890 -6.06 -46.25 1.77
CA GLU A 890 -6.82 -47.29 2.47
C GLU A 890 -8.32 -47.23 2.17
N ILE A 891 -8.90 -46.02 2.09
CA ILE A 891 -10.32 -45.82 1.73
C ILE A 891 -10.57 -46.33 0.32
N TYR A 892 -9.75 -45.89 -0.64
CA TYR A 892 -9.91 -46.21 -2.05
C TYR A 892 -9.74 -47.71 -2.32
N GLU A 893 -8.68 -48.34 -1.79
CA GLU A 893 -8.43 -49.78 -1.96
C GLU A 893 -9.57 -50.63 -1.40
N ARG A 894 -10.05 -50.33 -0.19
CA ARG A 894 -11.16 -51.08 0.42
C ARG A 894 -12.50 -50.88 -0.28
N ALA A 895 -12.74 -49.71 -0.87
CA ALA A 895 -13.96 -49.45 -1.62
C ALA A 895 -13.98 -50.15 -2.99
N THR A 896 -12.82 -50.24 -3.67
CA THR A 896 -12.70 -50.77 -5.04
C THR A 896 -12.45 -52.29 -5.12
N THR A 897 -11.94 -52.92 -4.06
CA THR A 897 -11.63 -54.36 -4.09
C THR A 897 -12.91 -55.22 -3.95
N SER A 898 -13.25 -55.97 -4.99
CA SER A 898 -14.39 -56.91 -5.00
C SER A 898 -13.90 -58.32 -4.66
N ASN A 899 -14.46 -58.92 -3.59
CA ASN A 899 -14.32 -60.30 -3.12
C ASN A 899 -13.21 -60.61 -2.10
N GLY A 900 -13.59 -60.67 -0.82
CA GLY A 900 -12.86 -61.39 0.23
C GLY A 900 -13.67 -61.47 1.52
N ARG A 901 -13.91 -62.67 2.05
CA ARG A 901 -14.76 -62.97 3.24
C ARG A 901 -14.31 -62.33 4.57
N TYR A 902 -13.35 -61.40 4.59
CA TYR A 902 -12.72 -60.89 5.82
C TYR A 902 -12.27 -59.41 5.80
N PHE A 903 -12.99 -58.50 5.14
CA PHE A 903 -12.75 -57.05 5.28
C PHE A 903 -14.04 -56.28 5.59
N ASN A 904 -14.40 -56.21 6.87
CA ASN A 904 -15.37 -55.24 7.40
C ASN A 904 -14.64 -53.92 7.70
N GLY A 905 -15.06 -52.80 7.12
CA GLY A 905 -14.51 -51.50 7.56
C GLY A 905 -15.09 -50.23 6.96
N ILE A 906 -15.48 -50.22 5.68
CA ILE A 906 -16.02 -49.02 5.00
C ILE A 906 -17.52 -49.16 4.78
N ASP A 907 -18.25 -48.06 5.02
CA ASP A 907 -19.69 -48.03 4.85
C ASP A 907 -20.09 -48.01 3.36
N GLU A 908 -21.31 -48.48 3.08
CA GLU A 908 -21.85 -48.61 1.72
C GLU A 908 -21.92 -47.26 0.98
N TYR A 909 -22.17 -46.16 1.69
CA TYR A 909 -22.26 -44.85 1.06
C TYR A 909 -20.89 -44.36 0.58
N THR A 910 -19.84 -44.52 1.40
CA THR A 910 -18.46 -44.23 0.97
C THR A 910 -18.04 -45.11 -0.19
N LYS A 911 -18.43 -46.40 -0.19
CA LYS A 911 -18.14 -47.32 -1.28
C LYS A 911 -18.77 -46.86 -2.59
N ASN A 912 -20.08 -46.59 -2.60
CA ASN A 912 -20.79 -46.14 -3.80
C ASN A 912 -20.23 -44.82 -4.33
N PHE A 913 -19.86 -43.88 -3.44
CA PHE A 913 -19.21 -42.64 -3.87
C PHE A 913 -17.87 -42.90 -4.56
N VAL A 914 -17.02 -43.78 -4.03
CA VAL A 914 -15.71 -44.08 -4.62
C VAL A 914 -15.86 -44.81 -5.97
N GLU A 915 -16.84 -45.70 -6.11
CA GLU A 915 -17.16 -46.35 -7.38
C GLU A 915 -17.56 -45.31 -8.45
N GLU A 916 -18.49 -44.40 -8.11
CA GLU A 916 -18.93 -43.35 -9.03
C GLU A 916 -17.84 -42.30 -9.30
N LEU A 917 -17.00 -42.03 -8.29
CA LEU A 917 -15.83 -41.18 -8.44
C LEU A 917 -14.84 -41.76 -9.45
N ASP A 918 -14.57 -43.07 -9.36
CA ASP A 918 -13.68 -43.76 -10.29
C ASP A 918 -14.22 -43.68 -11.72
N ASP A 919 -15.53 -43.84 -11.90
CA ASP A 919 -16.17 -43.72 -13.21
C ASP A 919 -16.16 -42.30 -13.77
N ASN A 920 -16.49 -41.29 -12.94
CA ASN A 920 -16.53 -39.90 -13.36
C ASN A 920 -15.13 -39.31 -13.62
N CYS A 921 -14.08 -39.86 -13.00
CA CYS A 921 -12.71 -39.38 -13.17
C CYS A 921 -11.90 -40.13 -14.25
N LYS A 922 -12.44 -41.19 -14.86
CA LYS A 922 -11.82 -41.89 -16.00
C LYS A 922 -11.88 -41.01 -17.26
N THR A 923 -10.78 -40.33 -17.59
CA THR A 923 -10.66 -39.58 -18.85
C THR A 923 -9.89 -40.33 -19.94
N ASP A 924 -9.00 -41.29 -19.57
CA ASP A 924 -8.24 -42.23 -20.42
C ASP A 924 -7.80 -43.45 -19.57
N GLU A 925 -7.39 -44.58 -20.19
CA GLU A 925 -7.03 -45.87 -19.53
C GLU A 925 -5.96 -45.79 -18.41
N ASN A 926 -5.29 -44.64 -18.20
CA ASN A 926 -4.13 -44.50 -17.31
C ASN A 926 -4.26 -43.43 -16.21
N THR A 927 -5.44 -42.81 -16.03
CA THR A 927 -5.63 -41.74 -15.02
C THR A 927 -6.58 -42.19 -13.90
N SER A 928 -6.14 -43.14 -13.06
CA SER A 928 -6.88 -43.52 -11.85
C SER A 928 -6.75 -42.44 -10.76
N VAL A 929 -7.81 -42.19 -9.98
CA VAL A 929 -7.80 -41.32 -8.79
C VAL A 929 -7.39 -42.04 -7.50
N ASP A 930 -6.70 -43.16 -7.61
CA ASP A 930 -6.15 -44.02 -6.54
C ASP A 930 -5.28 -43.35 -5.44
N SER A 931 -5.04 -42.04 -5.51
CA SER A 931 -4.13 -41.32 -4.63
C SER A 931 -4.67 -39.95 -4.24
N ALA A 932 -4.37 -39.52 -3.01
CA ALA A 932 -4.91 -38.27 -2.45
C ALA A 932 -4.50 -37.03 -3.25
N ASP A 933 -3.31 -37.00 -3.84
CA ASP A 933 -2.86 -35.91 -4.70
C ASP A 933 -3.72 -35.82 -5.96
N LYS A 934 -4.02 -36.95 -6.62
CA LYS A 934 -4.91 -36.97 -7.78
C LYS A 934 -6.34 -36.64 -7.42
N TYR A 935 -6.83 -37.08 -6.26
CA TYR A 935 -8.14 -36.69 -5.73
C TYR A 935 -8.25 -35.17 -5.56
N LEU A 936 -7.28 -34.53 -4.90
CA LEU A 936 -7.24 -33.07 -4.75
C LEU A 936 -7.12 -32.35 -6.11
N GLU A 937 -6.32 -32.87 -7.04
CA GLU A 937 -6.18 -32.31 -8.39
C GLU A 937 -7.43 -32.49 -9.27
N GLY A 938 -8.22 -33.53 -9.01
CA GLY A 938 -9.50 -33.84 -9.66
C GLY A 938 -10.69 -33.06 -9.10
N GLY A 939 -10.50 -32.31 -8.01
CA GLY A 939 -11.49 -31.42 -7.40
C GLY A 939 -11.33 -29.94 -7.80
N SER A 940 -12.32 -29.15 -7.41
CA SER A 940 -12.40 -27.71 -7.69
C SER A 940 -11.47 -26.85 -6.81
N VAL A 941 -10.98 -27.41 -5.72
CA VAL A 941 -10.20 -26.73 -4.67
C VAL A 941 -8.70 -26.85 -4.98
N CYS A 942 -7.96 -25.74 -4.90
CA CYS A 942 -6.48 -25.76 -4.89
C CYS A 942 -5.79 -26.32 -6.14
N ARG A 943 -6.50 -26.45 -7.26
CA ARG A 943 -6.03 -27.13 -8.48
C ARG A 943 -4.69 -26.67 -9.06
N ARG A 944 -4.28 -25.42 -8.84
CA ARG A 944 -2.97 -24.95 -9.34
C ARG A 944 -1.83 -25.69 -8.66
N PHE A 945 -2.03 -26.13 -7.42
CA PHE A 945 -1.04 -26.88 -6.68
C PHE A 945 -0.97 -28.33 -7.12
N LYS A 946 0.26 -28.83 -7.13
CA LYS A 946 0.59 -30.21 -7.38
C LYS A 946 1.10 -30.83 -6.09
N PHE A 947 0.38 -31.82 -5.58
CA PHE A 947 0.70 -32.43 -4.29
C PHE A 947 1.58 -33.68 -4.42
N GLY A 948 1.63 -34.28 -5.62
CA GLY A 948 2.42 -35.48 -5.90
C GLY A 948 3.94 -35.23 -5.90
N ASN A 949 4.70 -36.12 -5.25
CA ASN A 949 6.16 -36.03 -5.13
C ASN A 949 6.90 -36.19 -6.47
N THR A 950 6.29 -36.84 -7.46
CA THR A 950 6.83 -36.96 -8.84
C THR A 950 6.91 -35.61 -9.55
N GLN A 951 6.24 -34.59 -9.03
CA GLN A 951 6.17 -33.25 -9.58
C GLN A 951 7.01 -32.23 -8.78
N SER A 952 7.98 -32.67 -7.97
CA SER A 952 8.82 -31.78 -7.13
C SER A 952 9.55 -30.69 -7.92
N ASN A 953 9.80 -30.91 -9.21
CA ASN A 953 10.45 -29.95 -10.11
C ASN A 953 9.45 -28.98 -10.78
N HIS A 954 8.14 -29.22 -10.65
CA HIS A 954 7.11 -28.39 -11.23
C HIS A 954 6.99 -27.06 -10.46
N PRO A 955 6.84 -25.90 -11.13
CA PRO A 955 6.75 -24.59 -10.47
C PRO A 955 5.63 -24.48 -9.43
N ASN A 956 4.53 -25.22 -9.64
CA ASN A 956 3.38 -25.22 -8.73
C ASN A 956 3.34 -26.40 -7.75
N TYR A 957 4.45 -27.09 -7.52
CA TYR A 957 4.49 -28.10 -6.45
C TYR A 957 4.14 -27.44 -5.11
N ALA A 958 3.19 -28.02 -4.38
CA ALA A 958 2.68 -27.48 -3.13
C ALA A 958 3.82 -27.29 -2.14
N PHE A 959 4.70 -28.29 -2.00
CA PHE A 959 5.66 -28.34 -0.90
C PHE A 959 7.06 -27.83 -1.25
N HIS A 960 7.15 -26.79 -2.07
CA HIS A 960 8.41 -26.07 -2.25
C HIS A 960 8.82 -25.38 -0.95
N THR A 961 10.00 -25.67 -0.41
CA THR A 961 10.51 -25.02 0.81
C THR A 961 10.83 -23.55 0.62
N GLU A 962 10.98 -23.11 -0.63
CA GLU A 962 11.13 -21.72 -1.03
C GLU A 962 10.12 -21.45 -2.13
N PRO A 963 9.21 -20.46 -1.96
CA PRO A 963 8.18 -20.24 -2.94
C PRO A 963 8.80 -19.79 -4.25
N HIS A 964 8.36 -20.36 -5.37
CA HIS A 964 8.92 -20.06 -6.69
C HIS A 964 8.99 -18.56 -6.99
N SER A 965 7.96 -17.79 -6.59
CA SER A 965 7.91 -16.34 -6.76
C SER A 965 8.93 -15.55 -5.93
N HIS A 966 9.43 -16.11 -4.83
CA HIS A 966 10.36 -15.45 -3.91
C HIS A 966 11.70 -16.15 -3.78
N LYS A 967 11.96 -17.16 -4.62
CA LYS A 967 13.17 -17.99 -4.56
C LYS A 967 14.44 -17.15 -4.62
N GLU A 968 14.54 -16.24 -5.61
CA GLU A 968 15.71 -15.34 -5.73
C GLU A 968 15.86 -14.42 -4.51
N HIS A 969 14.75 -13.91 -3.97
CA HIS A 969 14.77 -13.05 -2.79
C HIS A 969 15.26 -13.80 -1.55
N CYS A 970 14.81 -15.03 -1.33
CA CYS A 970 15.29 -15.89 -0.26
C CYS A 970 16.77 -16.27 -0.44
N GLU A 971 17.19 -16.57 -1.67
CA GLU A 971 18.61 -16.81 -1.99
C GLU A 971 19.48 -15.58 -1.70
N CYS A 972 18.97 -14.37 -1.98
CA CYS A 972 19.65 -13.14 -1.65
C CYS A 972 19.71 -12.88 -0.14
N ALA A 973 18.59 -13.04 0.55
CA ALA A 973 18.48 -12.83 1.99
C ALA A 973 19.42 -13.74 2.80
N LYS A 974 19.72 -14.94 2.32
CA LYS A 974 20.69 -15.86 2.95
C LYS A 974 22.10 -15.26 3.08
N LYS A 975 22.49 -14.38 2.16
CA LYS A 975 23.84 -13.78 2.12
C LYS A 975 24.04 -12.65 3.13
N TYR A 976 22.96 -12.09 3.69
CA TYR A 976 23.01 -10.97 4.62
C TYR A 976 23.29 -11.43 6.06
N ASP A 977 24.23 -10.75 6.70
CA ASP A 977 24.55 -10.86 8.13
C ASP A 977 23.79 -9.77 8.93
N PRO A 978 23.27 -10.07 10.13
CA PRO A 978 22.58 -9.08 10.95
C PRO A 978 23.38 -7.80 11.27
N PHE A 979 24.71 -7.83 11.15
CA PHE A 979 25.59 -6.70 11.40
C PHE A 979 26.15 -6.04 10.13
N ASP A 980 25.68 -6.43 8.93
CA ASP A 980 25.93 -5.66 7.70
C ASP A 980 25.30 -4.25 7.78
N GLU A 981 24.35 -4.08 8.69
CA GLU A 981 23.62 -2.85 8.97
C GLU A 981 23.75 -2.42 10.44
N CYS A 982 23.28 -1.21 10.74
CA CYS A 982 23.24 -0.71 12.11
C CYS A 982 22.23 -1.51 12.97
N PRO A 983 22.66 -2.21 14.01
CA PRO A 983 21.75 -3.12 14.69
C PRO A 983 20.75 -2.33 15.55
N VAL A 984 19.48 -2.45 15.16
CA VAL A 984 18.30 -1.93 15.86
C VAL A 984 17.48 -3.02 16.53
N ASN A 985 17.67 -4.28 16.13
CA ASN A 985 17.00 -5.42 16.72
C ASN A 985 17.67 -5.81 18.06
N THR A 986 16.91 -5.69 19.14
CA THR A 986 17.35 -6.00 20.51
C THR A 986 17.69 -7.47 20.71
N ASP A 987 16.99 -8.41 20.05
CA ASP A 987 17.22 -9.85 20.23
C ASP A 987 18.57 -10.29 19.69
N VAL A 988 18.93 -9.79 18.49
CA VAL A 988 20.25 -10.05 17.88
C VAL A 988 21.36 -9.42 18.72
N CYS A 989 21.19 -8.17 19.16
CA CYS A 989 22.15 -7.51 20.05
C CYS A 989 22.33 -8.26 21.38
N ASN A 990 21.24 -8.81 21.92
CA ASN A 990 21.26 -9.55 23.17
C ASN A 990 21.98 -10.89 23.06
N GLU A 991 21.98 -11.56 21.88
CA GLU A 991 22.71 -12.80 21.65
C GLU A 991 24.23 -12.63 21.82
N TYR A 992 24.78 -11.55 21.27
CA TYR A 992 26.23 -11.28 21.30
C TYR A 992 26.68 -10.61 22.61
N GLY A 993 25.77 -9.95 23.33
CA GLY A 993 26.03 -9.33 24.64
C GLY A 993 25.79 -10.22 25.87
N ARG A 994 25.63 -11.55 25.71
CA ARG A 994 25.35 -12.52 26.81
C ARG A 994 26.54 -12.77 27.75
N TYR A 995 27.78 -12.67 27.27
CA TYR A 995 28.97 -12.95 28.08
C TYR A 995 29.48 -11.66 28.74
N SER A 996 29.30 -11.54 30.05
CA SER A 996 29.65 -10.31 30.76
C SER A 996 31.15 -10.18 31.02
N CYS A 997 31.73 -9.03 30.63
CA CYS A 997 32.97 -8.54 31.23
C CYS A 997 32.82 -8.46 32.77
N ARG A 998 33.88 -8.72 33.54
CA ARG A 998 33.77 -8.70 35.02
C ARG A 998 33.31 -7.32 35.50
N LYS A 999 32.21 -7.24 36.27
CA LYS A 999 31.57 -5.99 36.76
C LYS A 999 32.50 -4.98 37.47
N ASN A 1000 33.63 -5.43 38.01
CA ASN A 1000 34.63 -4.58 38.69
C ASN A 1000 35.73 -4.05 37.75
N HIS A 1001 35.54 -4.07 36.41
CA HIS A 1001 36.60 -3.78 35.44
C HIS A 1001 37.18 -2.36 35.55
N TYR A 1002 36.32 -1.35 35.75
CA TYR A 1002 36.69 0.07 35.81
C TYR A 1002 36.74 0.65 37.25
N ASN A 1003 36.42 -0.15 38.28
CA ASN A 1003 36.04 0.36 39.62
C ASN A 1003 36.91 -0.11 40.81
N LYS A 1004 38.22 -0.34 40.62
CA LYS A 1004 39.14 -0.57 41.75
C LYS A 1004 40.45 0.24 41.59
N ASN A 1005 40.58 1.29 42.40
CA ASN A 1005 41.76 2.15 42.64
C ASN A 1005 42.18 3.11 41.51
N PRO A 1006 42.81 4.27 41.85
CA PRO A 1006 43.15 5.32 40.90
C PRO A 1006 43.95 4.75 39.73
N ILE A 1007 43.44 5.02 38.55
CA ILE A 1007 43.78 4.28 37.36
C ILE A 1007 45.01 4.93 36.72
N GLU A 1008 46.20 4.42 37.05
CA GLU A 1008 47.45 4.99 36.57
C GLU A 1008 47.75 4.65 35.10
N TRP A 1009 48.08 5.69 34.33
CA TRP A 1009 48.76 5.57 33.04
C TRP A 1009 50.15 4.99 33.26
N THR A 1010 50.56 4.05 32.40
CA THR A 1010 51.83 3.34 32.59
C THR A 1010 52.41 2.91 31.25
N ASN A 1011 53.74 2.82 31.20
CA ASN A 1011 54.52 2.33 30.06
C ASN A 1011 55.04 0.89 30.27
N HIS A 1012 54.76 0.27 31.42
CA HIS A 1012 55.36 -1.00 31.84
C HIS A 1012 55.06 -2.17 30.89
N PHE A 1013 53.90 -2.15 30.25
CA PHE A 1013 53.39 -3.23 29.38
C PHE A 1013 53.67 -2.99 27.90
N VAL A 1014 54.41 -1.94 27.55
CA VAL A 1014 54.78 -1.62 26.17
C VAL A 1014 55.95 -2.52 25.74
N LYS A 1015 55.90 -3.01 24.50
CA LYS A 1015 56.96 -3.87 23.93
C LYS A 1015 58.33 -3.24 24.12
N LYS A 1016 59.22 -3.91 24.88
CA LYS A 1016 60.58 -3.39 25.21
C LYS A 1016 61.47 -3.15 23.99
N SER A 1017 61.12 -3.75 22.84
CA SER A 1017 61.85 -3.61 21.58
C SER A 1017 61.54 -2.32 20.79
N ILE A 1018 60.65 -1.47 21.30
CA ILE A 1018 60.39 -0.12 20.75
C ILE A 1018 61.44 0.84 21.34
N ARG A 1019 62.26 1.48 20.49
CA ARG A 1019 63.12 2.59 20.96
C ARG A 1019 62.21 3.63 21.60
N ASN A 1020 62.49 4.03 22.84
CA ASN A 1020 61.67 4.95 23.63
C ASN A 1020 60.33 4.36 24.12
N TYR A 1021 60.25 3.08 24.52
CA TYR A 1021 59.04 2.55 25.19
C TYR A 1021 58.64 3.37 26.42
N GLU A 1022 59.61 4.01 27.09
CA GLU A 1022 59.38 4.94 28.21
C GLU A 1022 58.55 6.17 27.82
N ALA A 1023 58.54 6.50 26.53
CA ALA A 1023 57.81 7.60 25.90
C ALA A 1023 56.39 7.20 25.41
N VAL A 1024 55.85 6.05 25.82
CA VAL A 1024 54.49 5.61 25.47
C VAL A 1024 53.68 5.39 26.74
N MET A 1025 52.59 6.14 26.92
CA MET A 1025 51.68 5.96 28.04
C MET A 1025 50.46 5.16 27.60
N VAL A 1026 50.27 3.96 28.16
CA VAL A 1026 49.15 3.08 27.82
C VAL A 1026 47.89 3.57 28.56
N PRO A 1027 46.79 3.85 27.85
CA PRO A 1027 45.55 4.28 28.47
C PRO A 1027 44.95 3.13 29.29
N PRO A 1028 44.34 3.43 30.43
CA PRO A 1028 43.74 2.37 31.22
C PRO A 1028 42.62 1.61 30.53
N ARG A 1029 41.84 2.29 29.68
CA ARG A 1029 40.81 1.70 28.83
C ARG A 1029 41.38 0.54 28.01
N ARG A 1030 42.51 0.73 27.31
CA ARG A 1030 43.19 -0.35 26.56
C ARG A 1030 43.59 -1.52 27.46
N ARG A 1031 44.08 -1.26 28.67
CA ARG A 1031 44.48 -2.33 29.63
C ARG A 1031 43.28 -3.14 30.10
N GLN A 1032 42.13 -2.49 30.21
CA GLN A 1032 40.87 -3.04 30.68
C GLN A 1032 39.95 -3.49 29.53
N LEU A 1033 40.44 -3.47 28.29
CA LEU A 1033 39.69 -3.90 27.11
C LEU A 1033 39.16 -5.33 27.27
N CYS A 1034 37.86 -5.50 27.09
CA CYS A 1034 37.19 -6.77 27.29
C CYS A 1034 37.42 -7.73 26.11
N LEU A 1035 38.36 -8.66 26.29
CA LEU A 1035 38.74 -9.68 25.30
C LEU A 1035 38.62 -11.09 25.90
N ILE A 1036 37.50 -11.41 26.56
CA ILE A 1036 37.35 -12.68 27.30
C ILE A 1036 37.27 -13.87 26.35
N GLY A 1037 36.50 -13.74 25.27
CA GLY A 1037 36.34 -14.75 24.22
C GLY A 1037 37.69 -15.10 23.62
N ASN A 1038 38.45 -14.08 23.23
CA ASN A 1038 39.79 -14.26 22.72
C ASN A 1038 40.75 -14.81 23.81
N ARG A 1039 40.89 -14.17 24.97
CA ARG A 1039 41.85 -14.63 26.01
C ARG A 1039 41.61 -16.06 26.50
N THR A 1040 40.35 -16.51 26.55
CA THR A 1040 39.97 -17.82 27.12
C THR A 1040 39.86 -18.91 26.07
N PHE A 1041 39.40 -18.59 24.85
CA PHE A 1041 39.04 -19.59 23.84
C PHE A 1041 39.85 -19.53 22.54
N LEU A 1042 40.86 -18.64 22.40
CA LEU A 1042 41.78 -18.59 21.25
C LEU A 1042 42.36 -19.98 20.88
N GLY A 1043 42.64 -20.84 21.86
CA GLY A 1043 43.11 -22.20 21.63
C GLY A 1043 42.11 -23.12 20.88
N ARG A 1044 40.80 -22.85 21.01
CA ARG A 1044 39.69 -23.61 20.41
C ARG A 1044 39.21 -23.05 19.07
N VAL A 1045 39.72 -21.90 18.65
CA VAL A 1045 39.45 -21.33 17.32
C VAL A 1045 40.17 -22.18 16.29
N ASN A 1046 39.44 -22.69 15.31
CA ASN A 1046 39.90 -23.59 14.26
C ASN A 1046 39.51 -23.12 12.86
N ASP A 1047 38.58 -22.18 12.73
CA ASP A 1047 38.12 -21.59 11.47
C ASP A 1047 37.83 -20.09 11.61
N GLU A 1048 37.68 -19.40 10.48
CA GLU A 1048 37.43 -17.95 10.42
C GLU A 1048 36.09 -17.56 11.05
N LYS A 1049 35.04 -18.34 10.82
CA LYS A 1049 33.67 -18.06 11.31
C LYS A 1049 33.66 -17.97 12.83
N ARG A 1050 34.30 -18.92 13.50
CA ARG A 1050 34.39 -18.98 14.96
C ARG A 1050 35.25 -17.87 15.54
N PHE A 1051 36.32 -17.46 14.85
CA PHE A 1051 37.12 -16.29 15.25
C PHE A 1051 36.26 -15.02 15.23
N LYS A 1052 35.53 -14.81 14.12
CA LYS A 1052 34.62 -13.68 13.93
C LYS A 1052 33.55 -13.61 15.02
N GLU A 1053 32.88 -14.73 15.30
CA GLU A 1053 31.86 -14.81 16.35
C GLU A 1053 32.39 -14.41 17.74
N TYR A 1054 33.58 -14.88 18.13
CA TYR A 1054 34.17 -14.49 19.41
C TYR A 1054 34.58 -13.02 19.47
N LEU A 1055 35.11 -12.47 18.37
CA LEU A 1055 35.47 -11.06 18.31
C LEU A 1055 34.24 -10.14 18.37
N LEU A 1056 33.15 -10.49 17.67
CA LEU A 1056 31.89 -9.76 17.74
C LEU A 1056 31.32 -9.74 19.16
N ARG A 1057 31.40 -10.87 19.89
CA ARG A 1057 30.99 -10.96 21.30
C ARG A 1057 31.84 -10.08 22.21
N ASP A 1058 33.16 -10.13 22.05
CA ASP A 1058 34.10 -9.32 22.84
C ASP A 1058 33.86 -7.82 22.60
N ALA A 1059 33.74 -7.41 21.34
CA ALA A 1059 33.48 -6.03 20.94
C ALA A 1059 32.12 -5.51 21.46
N SER A 1060 31.05 -6.30 21.30
CA SER A 1060 29.72 -6.00 21.84
C SER A 1060 29.75 -5.77 23.36
N SER A 1061 30.45 -6.65 24.07
CA SER A 1061 30.53 -6.63 25.52
C SER A 1061 31.35 -5.44 26.04
N GLU A 1062 32.46 -5.12 25.38
CA GLU A 1062 33.24 -3.91 25.66
C GLU A 1062 32.39 -2.64 25.51
N ALA A 1063 31.69 -2.51 24.38
CA ALA A 1063 30.86 -1.33 24.13
C ALA A 1063 29.68 -1.23 25.11
N LYS A 1064 29.05 -2.35 25.47
CA LYS A 1064 28.02 -2.40 26.51
C LYS A 1064 28.52 -1.85 27.84
N MET A 1065 29.75 -2.20 28.23
CA MET A 1065 30.34 -1.72 29.48
C MET A 1065 30.69 -0.24 29.42
N LEU A 1066 31.27 0.23 28.31
CA LEU A 1066 31.59 1.64 28.12
C LEU A 1066 30.32 2.51 28.13
N SER A 1067 29.26 2.08 27.43
CA SER A 1067 27.95 2.77 27.46
C SER A 1067 27.33 2.80 28.85
N GLN A 1068 27.48 1.74 29.65
CA GLN A 1068 26.99 1.72 31.04
C GLN A 1068 27.83 2.59 31.97
N TYR A 1069 29.15 2.63 31.77
CA TYR A 1069 30.07 3.42 32.60
C TYR A 1069 29.93 4.92 32.34
N TYR A 1070 29.74 5.32 31.08
CA TYR A 1070 29.48 6.70 30.67
C TYR A 1070 27.99 6.96 30.40
N ASN A 1071 27.09 6.34 31.16
CA ASN A 1071 25.65 6.42 30.94
C ASN A 1071 25.07 7.85 31.01
N SER A 1072 25.74 8.76 31.72
CA SER A 1072 25.37 10.17 31.85
C SER A 1072 25.99 11.07 30.77
N ASP A 1073 26.83 10.52 29.88
CA ASP A 1073 27.59 11.27 28.87
C ASP A 1073 27.82 10.42 27.61
N ASN A 1074 26.85 10.49 26.70
CA ASN A 1074 26.87 9.71 25.46
C ASN A 1074 28.05 10.07 24.55
N GLU A 1075 28.51 11.33 24.53
CA GLU A 1075 29.66 11.72 23.71
C GLU A 1075 30.94 11.05 24.21
N LYS A 1076 31.16 11.03 25.53
CA LYS A 1076 32.28 10.29 26.13
C LYS A 1076 32.17 8.79 25.90
N ALA A 1077 30.97 8.23 26.01
CA ALA A 1077 30.73 6.82 25.71
C ALA A 1077 31.14 6.49 24.27
N LEU A 1078 30.68 7.28 23.30
CA LEU A 1078 30.99 7.10 21.88
C LEU A 1078 32.50 7.24 21.61
N GLN A 1079 33.15 8.23 22.21
CA GLN A 1079 34.59 8.44 22.05
C GLN A 1079 35.41 7.27 22.62
N ALA A 1080 35.05 6.77 23.80
CA ALA A 1080 35.68 5.61 24.39
C ALA A 1080 35.49 4.35 23.52
N ILE A 1081 34.28 4.15 22.96
CA ILE A 1081 33.99 3.05 22.04
C ILE A 1081 34.83 3.16 20.77
N LYS A 1082 35.00 4.36 20.19
CA LYS A 1082 35.89 4.60 19.03
C LYS A 1082 37.33 4.20 19.31
N TYR A 1083 37.86 4.59 20.47
CA TYR A 1083 39.23 4.22 20.84
C TYR A 1083 39.37 2.71 21.12
N SER A 1084 38.38 2.08 21.78
CA SER A 1084 38.39 0.63 21.98
C SER A 1084 38.27 -0.14 20.66
N PHE A 1085 37.43 0.31 19.72
CA PHE A 1085 37.34 -0.25 18.37
C PHE A 1085 38.69 -0.20 17.64
N ALA A 1086 39.35 0.94 17.65
CA ALA A 1086 40.66 1.11 17.01
C ALA A 1086 41.72 0.22 17.65
N ASP A 1087 41.73 0.11 18.98
CA ASP A 1087 42.66 -0.75 19.71
C ASP A 1087 42.39 -2.24 19.46
N ILE A 1088 41.12 -2.67 19.37
CA ILE A 1088 40.77 -4.02 18.91
C ILE A 1088 41.35 -4.25 17.51
N GLY A 1089 41.21 -3.27 16.61
CA GLY A 1089 41.80 -3.32 15.28
C GLY A 1089 43.31 -3.51 15.29
N ASN A 1090 44.03 -2.79 16.15
CA ASN A 1090 45.48 -2.97 16.28
C ASN A 1090 45.87 -4.36 16.81
N ILE A 1091 45.09 -4.88 17.75
CA ILE A 1091 45.33 -6.22 18.30
C ILE A 1091 45.17 -7.28 17.21
N VAL A 1092 44.10 -7.18 16.40
CA VAL A 1092 43.81 -8.11 15.30
C VAL A 1092 44.84 -8.00 14.18
N LYS A 1093 45.18 -6.77 13.74
CA LYS A 1093 46.22 -6.53 12.71
C LYS A 1093 47.62 -6.97 13.16
N GLY A 1094 47.84 -7.06 14.46
CA GLY A 1094 49.12 -7.47 15.05
C GLY A 1094 50.13 -6.34 15.21
N ASP A 1095 49.71 -5.09 15.01
CA ASP A 1095 50.52 -3.86 15.16
C ASP A 1095 50.32 -3.18 16.54
N ASP A 1096 49.59 -3.80 17.46
CA ASP A 1096 49.40 -3.33 18.84
C ASP A 1096 50.74 -3.17 19.60
N MET A 1097 50.92 -2.05 20.29
CA MET A 1097 52.14 -1.71 21.02
C MET A 1097 52.27 -2.42 22.38
N LEU A 1098 51.21 -3.06 22.86
CA LEU A 1098 51.17 -3.74 24.16
C LEU A 1098 51.72 -5.18 24.02
N GLU A 1099 52.48 -5.63 25.02
CA GLU A 1099 53.08 -6.97 25.07
C GLU A 1099 52.22 -7.91 25.95
N ASP A 1100 51.00 -8.25 25.50
CA ASP A 1100 50.09 -9.20 26.19
C ASP A 1100 49.99 -10.57 25.53
N GLY A 1101 50.71 -10.78 24.42
CA GLY A 1101 50.75 -12.04 23.65
C GLY A 1101 49.46 -12.36 22.90
N ILE A 1102 48.45 -11.48 22.88
CA ILE A 1102 47.18 -11.73 22.18
C ILE A 1102 47.36 -11.62 20.67
N SER A 1103 47.99 -10.55 20.20
CA SER A 1103 48.28 -10.33 18.77
C SER A 1103 49.08 -11.47 18.13
N GLU A 1104 50.06 -12.01 18.85
CA GLU A 1104 50.86 -13.15 18.38
C GLU A 1104 50.02 -14.42 18.25
N LYS A 1105 49.13 -14.68 19.21
CA LYS A 1105 48.19 -15.81 19.15
C LYS A 1105 47.21 -15.68 17.99
N ILE A 1106 46.67 -14.48 17.75
CA ILE A 1106 45.79 -14.22 16.60
C ILE A 1106 46.56 -14.47 15.30
N LYS A 1107 47.77 -13.91 15.17
CA LYS A 1107 48.63 -14.13 14.01
C LYS A 1107 48.86 -15.63 13.75
N ASN A 1108 49.20 -16.40 14.79
CA ASN A 1108 49.39 -17.84 14.69
C ASN A 1108 48.11 -18.59 14.27
N ILE A 1109 46.91 -18.13 14.65
CA ILE A 1109 45.64 -18.73 14.22
C ILE A 1109 45.42 -18.53 12.72
N PHE A 1110 45.66 -17.32 12.21
CA PHE A 1110 45.56 -17.06 10.78
C PHE A 1110 46.59 -17.88 10.00
N GLU A 1111 47.84 -17.89 10.45
CA GLU A 1111 48.94 -18.59 9.76
C GLU A 1111 48.80 -20.12 9.80
N HIS A 1112 48.41 -20.71 10.93
CA HIS A 1112 48.50 -22.16 11.13
C HIS A 1112 47.17 -22.91 11.23
N LYS A 1113 46.03 -22.22 11.40
CA LYS A 1113 44.72 -22.86 11.53
C LYS A 1113 43.79 -22.49 10.38
N ILE A 1114 43.60 -21.20 10.14
CA ILE A 1114 42.71 -20.70 9.08
C ILE A 1114 43.30 -20.99 7.70
N ASN A 1115 44.55 -20.57 7.45
CA ASN A 1115 45.21 -20.75 6.15
C ASN A 1115 45.77 -22.17 5.90
N ASN A 1116 45.76 -23.07 6.89
CA ASN A 1116 46.19 -24.46 6.71
C ASN A 1116 45.04 -25.41 6.32
N GLN A 1117 43.78 -25.05 6.62
CA GLN A 1117 42.60 -25.83 6.16
C GLN A 1117 42.37 -25.72 4.65
N THR A 1118 42.87 -24.66 4.00
CA THR A 1118 42.76 -24.43 2.55
C THR A 1118 43.74 -25.28 1.71
N HIS A 1119 44.72 -25.95 2.32
CA HIS A 1119 45.73 -26.73 1.60
C HIS A 1119 45.50 -28.25 1.58
N SER A 1120 44.42 -28.78 2.16
CA SER A 1120 44.11 -30.22 2.09
C SER A 1120 43.21 -30.62 0.91
N SER A 1121 42.74 -29.67 0.09
CA SER A 1121 41.95 -29.96 -1.11
C SER A 1121 42.42 -29.12 -2.29
N SER A 1122 43.19 -29.78 -3.16
CA SER A 1122 43.54 -29.44 -4.55
C SER A 1122 42.91 -28.19 -5.20
N SER A 1123 43.80 -27.37 -5.77
CA SER A 1123 43.61 -26.43 -6.90
C SER A 1123 42.72 -25.19 -6.72
N SER A 1124 42.99 -24.34 -5.73
CA SER A 1124 42.60 -22.93 -5.77
C SER A 1124 43.79 -22.02 -5.48
N SER A 1125 44.09 -21.13 -6.42
CA SER A 1125 45.09 -20.06 -6.32
C SER A 1125 44.50 -18.86 -5.57
N GLU A 1126 43.87 -19.08 -4.41
CA GLU A 1126 43.38 -17.98 -3.57
C GLU A 1126 44.49 -17.50 -2.62
N PRO A 1127 44.72 -16.18 -2.52
CA PRO A 1127 45.75 -15.64 -1.64
C PRO A 1127 45.39 -15.87 -0.17
N ASN A 1128 46.38 -16.26 0.63
CA ASN A 1128 46.22 -16.44 2.08
C ASN A 1128 45.59 -15.22 2.75
N ILE A 1129 44.58 -15.45 3.60
CA ILE A 1129 43.91 -14.39 4.34
C ILE A 1129 44.87 -13.88 5.42
N THR A 1130 45.23 -12.59 5.34
CA THR A 1130 46.05 -11.94 6.37
C THR A 1130 45.16 -11.30 7.45
N PRO A 1131 45.64 -11.15 8.69
CA PRO A 1131 44.87 -10.45 9.73
C PRO A 1131 44.46 -9.02 9.33
N SER A 1132 45.30 -8.31 8.57
CA SER A 1132 45.00 -6.96 8.08
C SER A 1132 43.92 -6.92 7.00
N SER A 1133 43.96 -7.84 6.02
CA SER A 1133 42.90 -7.96 5.02
C SER A 1133 41.59 -8.40 5.66
N TRP A 1134 41.65 -9.29 6.66
CA TRP A 1134 40.48 -9.73 7.41
C TRP A 1134 39.85 -8.58 8.19
N TRP A 1135 40.64 -7.75 8.89
CA TRP A 1135 40.12 -6.59 9.59
C TRP A 1135 39.40 -5.62 8.64
N GLN A 1136 39.99 -5.30 7.49
CA GLN A 1136 39.34 -4.38 6.53
C GLN A 1136 38.00 -4.90 6.02
N ASN A 1137 37.86 -6.22 5.83
CA ASN A 1137 36.62 -6.84 5.37
C ASN A 1137 35.54 -6.94 6.46
N ASN A 1138 35.91 -6.91 7.75
CA ASN A 1138 34.98 -7.19 8.85
C ASN A 1138 34.79 -6.01 9.83
N LYS A 1139 35.60 -4.95 9.75
CA LYS A 1139 35.58 -3.84 10.71
C LYS A 1139 34.23 -3.12 10.82
N GLU A 1140 33.47 -3.01 9.73
CA GLU A 1140 32.15 -2.38 9.76
C GLU A 1140 31.16 -3.20 10.60
N GLN A 1141 31.17 -4.52 10.46
CA GLN A 1141 30.32 -5.40 11.27
C GLN A 1141 30.73 -5.39 12.75
N ILE A 1142 32.03 -5.32 13.03
CA ILE A 1142 32.56 -5.16 14.38
C ILE A 1142 32.12 -3.82 14.98
N TRP A 1143 32.15 -2.74 14.20
CA TRP A 1143 31.65 -1.45 14.64
C TRP A 1143 30.14 -1.46 14.89
N ASN A 1144 29.37 -2.02 13.96
CA ASN A 1144 27.92 -2.16 14.06
C ASN A 1144 27.52 -2.92 15.33
N VAL A 1145 28.15 -4.06 15.64
CA VAL A 1145 27.85 -4.78 16.88
C VAL A 1145 28.23 -3.98 18.15
N MET A 1146 29.28 -3.16 18.11
CA MET A 1146 29.61 -2.26 19.22
C MET A 1146 28.53 -1.20 19.44
N MET A 1147 27.82 -0.79 18.39
CA MET A 1147 26.73 0.18 18.47
C MET A 1147 25.43 -0.39 19.04
N CYS A 1148 25.30 -1.71 19.23
CA CYS A 1148 24.09 -2.34 19.77
C CYS A 1148 23.57 -1.70 21.07
N HIS A 1149 24.48 -1.33 21.97
CA HIS A 1149 24.16 -0.83 23.32
C HIS A 1149 24.43 0.67 23.50
N TYR A 1150 24.71 1.38 22.41
CA TYR A 1150 24.86 2.83 22.42
C TYR A 1150 23.50 3.51 22.17
N ASN A 1151 23.12 4.44 23.04
CA ASN A 1151 21.80 5.10 23.02
C ASN A 1151 21.87 6.62 22.78
N GLY A 1152 22.99 7.14 22.28
CA GLY A 1152 23.13 8.58 22.01
C GLY A 1152 22.41 9.03 20.74
N GLU A 1153 22.14 10.34 20.63
CA GLU A 1153 21.33 10.96 19.57
C GLU A 1153 21.83 10.69 18.14
N HIS A 1154 23.13 10.43 17.98
CA HIS A 1154 23.73 10.12 16.68
C HIS A 1154 23.41 8.71 16.14
N LYS A 1155 22.74 7.85 16.91
CA LYS A 1155 22.24 6.54 16.46
C LYS A 1155 20.76 6.64 16.14
N THR A 1156 20.40 6.47 14.87
CA THR A 1156 19.00 6.46 14.42
C THR A 1156 18.49 5.04 14.21
N SER A 1157 17.21 4.89 13.87
CA SER A 1157 16.59 3.60 13.52
C SER A 1157 17.17 2.94 12.26
N THR A 1158 18.02 3.63 11.50
CA THR A 1158 18.58 3.13 10.23
C THR A 1158 20.08 3.38 10.09
N LYS A 1159 20.72 4.08 11.04
CA LYS A 1159 22.12 4.49 10.89
C LYS A 1159 22.85 4.54 12.22
N CYS A 1160 24.06 3.98 12.20
CA CYS A 1160 24.98 4.03 13.32
C CYS A 1160 25.89 5.26 13.20
N PRO A 1161 26.37 5.82 14.33
CA PRO A 1161 27.42 6.82 14.32
C PRO A 1161 28.65 6.31 13.55
N SER A 1162 29.32 7.17 12.79
CA SER A 1162 30.53 6.77 12.05
C SER A 1162 31.75 6.64 12.98
N HIS A 1163 32.59 5.62 12.72
CA HIS A 1163 33.88 5.48 13.39
C HIS A 1163 34.97 6.42 12.83
N ASN A 1164 34.70 7.18 11.75
CA ASN A 1164 35.58 8.21 11.16
C ASN A 1164 37.02 7.74 10.88
N ASP A 1165 37.20 6.49 10.45
CA ASP A 1165 38.53 5.91 10.18
C ASP A 1165 39.50 5.93 11.39
N ILE A 1166 38.98 5.95 12.62
CA ILE A 1166 39.81 5.99 13.84
C ILE A 1166 40.81 4.83 13.95
N ASP A 1167 40.53 3.68 13.32
CA ASP A 1167 41.41 2.51 13.24
C ASP A 1167 42.64 2.71 12.33
N LYS A 1168 42.62 3.76 11.49
CA LYS A 1168 43.75 4.17 10.64
C LYS A 1168 44.67 5.21 11.31
N VAL A 1169 44.18 5.92 12.33
CA VAL A 1169 45.02 6.83 13.13
C VAL A 1169 46.08 5.99 13.85
N ASP A 1170 47.31 6.50 13.96
CA ASP A 1170 48.34 5.75 14.68
C ASP A 1170 47.96 5.56 16.16
N GLN A 1171 48.21 4.36 16.69
CA GLN A 1171 47.81 3.99 18.05
C GLN A 1171 48.47 4.88 19.12
N PHE A 1172 49.73 5.29 18.93
CA PHE A 1172 50.44 6.16 19.87
C PHE A 1172 49.80 7.54 19.92
N LEU A 1173 49.46 8.10 18.75
CA LEU A 1173 48.82 9.40 18.66
C LEU A 1173 47.43 9.41 19.31
N ARG A 1174 46.64 8.34 19.16
CA ARG A 1174 45.35 8.21 19.86
C ARG A 1174 45.52 8.18 21.38
N TRP A 1175 46.47 7.39 21.88
CA TRP A 1175 46.75 7.31 23.31
C TRP A 1175 47.28 8.63 23.87
N MET A 1176 48.08 9.36 23.09
CA MET A 1176 48.56 10.69 23.45
C MET A 1176 47.43 11.71 23.54
N THR A 1177 46.48 11.69 22.60
CA THR A 1177 45.28 12.54 22.64
C THR A 1177 44.38 12.19 23.84
N GLU A 1178 44.16 10.90 24.10
CA GLU A 1178 43.42 10.42 25.28
C GLU A 1178 44.11 10.85 26.59
N TRP A 1179 45.45 10.84 26.64
CA TRP A 1179 46.23 11.31 27.79
C TRP A 1179 46.09 12.83 27.99
N ALA A 1180 46.16 13.62 26.92
CA ALA A 1180 46.03 15.08 26.99
C ALA A 1180 44.63 15.50 27.49
N GLN A 1181 43.58 14.81 27.04
CA GLN A 1181 42.21 15.00 27.54
C GLN A 1181 42.10 14.67 29.03
N TYR A 1182 42.67 13.54 29.45
CA TYR A 1182 42.70 13.14 30.86
C TYR A 1182 43.46 14.16 31.71
N PHE A 1183 44.66 14.58 31.28
CA PHE A 1183 45.48 15.58 31.96
C PHE A 1183 44.74 16.90 32.16
N CYS A 1184 44.08 17.44 31.13
CA CYS A 1184 43.33 18.69 31.28
C CYS A 1184 42.17 18.56 32.27
N LYS A 1185 41.45 17.44 32.26
CA LYS A 1185 40.36 17.17 33.21
C LYS A 1185 40.87 17.09 34.65
N GLU A 1186 41.94 16.34 34.88
CA GLU A 1186 42.54 16.18 36.21
C GLU A 1186 43.14 17.50 36.71
N LYS A 1187 43.84 18.24 35.84
CA LYS A 1187 44.39 19.56 36.19
C LYS A 1187 43.29 20.50 36.69
N LYS A 1188 42.14 20.54 36.00
CA LYS A 1188 40.99 21.35 36.44
C LYS A 1188 40.51 20.95 37.83
N LYS A 1189 40.44 19.64 38.12
CA LYS A 1189 40.04 19.12 39.44
C LYS A 1189 41.06 19.48 40.51
N GLU A 1190 42.34 19.20 40.30
CA GLU A 1190 43.43 19.45 41.27
C GLU A 1190 43.56 20.96 41.58
N VAL A 1191 43.51 21.83 40.56
CA VAL A 1191 43.53 23.29 40.74
C VAL A 1191 42.31 23.78 41.53
N GLN A 1192 41.11 23.25 41.24
CA GLN A 1192 39.89 23.64 41.97
C GLN A 1192 39.92 23.16 43.43
N GLU A 1193 40.41 21.94 43.69
CA GLU A 1193 40.61 21.41 45.04
C GLU A 1193 41.65 22.21 45.83
N GLU A 1194 42.75 22.63 45.18
CA GLU A 1194 43.77 23.51 45.75
C GLU A 1194 43.19 24.89 46.11
N ILE A 1195 42.48 25.53 45.18
CA ILE A 1195 41.82 26.82 45.41
C ILE A 1195 40.83 26.74 46.57
N ASN A 1196 39.97 25.72 46.60
CA ASN A 1196 38.94 25.59 47.62
C ASN A 1196 39.55 25.38 49.01
N ARG A 1197 40.55 24.49 49.14
CA ARG A 1197 41.20 24.21 50.43
C ARG A 1197 42.04 25.38 50.93
N CYS A 1198 42.80 26.05 50.05
CA CYS A 1198 43.54 27.24 50.44
C CYS A 1198 42.59 28.37 50.85
N ARG A 1199 41.47 28.56 50.12
CA ARG A 1199 40.46 29.58 50.45
C ARG A 1199 39.82 29.33 51.82
N GLU A 1200 39.43 28.09 52.13
CA GLU A 1200 38.89 27.72 53.45
C GLU A 1200 39.87 27.97 54.61
N GLU A 1201 41.16 27.73 54.39
CA GLU A 1201 42.18 27.91 55.43
C GLU A 1201 42.48 29.39 55.71
N PHE A 1202 42.48 30.24 54.67
CA PHE A 1202 42.63 31.69 54.84
C PHE A 1202 41.42 32.34 55.53
N THR A 1203 40.22 31.76 55.43
CA THR A 1203 39.05 32.24 56.19
C THR A 1203 39.03 31.77 57.64
N GLN A 1204 39.66 30.64 57.99
CA GLN A 1204 39.61 30.07 59.34
C GLN A 1204 40.76 30.50 60.27
N ASN A 1205 41.93 30.85 59.73
CA ASN A 1205 43.13 31.18 60.54
C ASN A 1205 43.60 32.63 60.35
N LYS A 1206 43.86 33.36 61.45
CA LYS A 1206 44.55 34.66 61.41
C LYS A 1206 46.06 34.45 61.42
N TYR A 1207 46.71 34.59 60.27
CA TYR A 1207 48.17 34.53 60.17
C TYR A 1207 48.78 35.89 60.50
N SER A 1208 49.78 35.90 61.39
CA SER A 1208 50.41 37.13 61.89
C SER A 1208 51.75 37.45 61.20
N SER A 1209 52.28 36.52 60.41
CA SER A 1209 53.47 36.74 59.58
C SER A 1209 53.49 35.87 58.30
N VAL A 1210 54.27 36.30 57.31
CA VAL A 1210 54.50 35.56 56.05
C VAL A 1210 55.16 34.19 56.31
N ASP A 1211 55.95 34.05 57.37
CA ASP A 1211 56.62 32.80 57.72
C ASP A 1211 55.67 31.76 58.36
N GLU A 1212 54.56 32.18 58.98
CA GLU A 1212 53.49 31.27 59.40
C GLU A 1212 52.70 30.74 58.19
N ILE A 1213 52.47 31.58 57.17
CA ILE A 1213 51.81 31.18 55.92
C ILE A 1213 52.62 30.12 55.17
N LYS A 1214 53.96 30.26 55.14
CA LYS A 1214 54.87 29.27 54.52
C LYS A 1214 54.92 27.92 55.24
N LYS A 1215 54.42 27.82 56.48
CA LYS A 1215 54.32 26.57 57.26
C LYS A 1215 52.91 25.99 57.32
N GLY A 1216 51.90 26.69 56.78
CA GLY A 1216 50.48 26.31 56.78
C GLY A 1216 50.12 25.15 55.86
N SER A 1217 48.86 24.69 55.91
CA SER A 1217 48.37 23.55 55.14
C SER A 1217 48.34 23.84 53.63
N CYS A 1218 48.03 25.08 53.23
CA CYS A 1218 48.00 25.53 51.84
C CYS A 1218 49.38 25.37 51.15
N TYR A 1219 50.49 25.63 51.86
CA TYR A 1219 51.84 25.37 51.33
C TYR A 1219 52.07 23.87 51.07
N LYS A 1220 51.56 22.98 51.93
CA LYS A 1220 51.63 21.52 51.73
C LYS A 1220 50.77 21.07 50.54
N VAL A 1221 49.61 21.68 50.32
CA VAL A 1221 48.75 21.42 49.14
C VAL A 1221 49.43 21.88 47.86
N LEU A 1222 49.97 23.09 47.84
CA LEU A 1222 50.73 23.62 46.71
C LEU A 1222 51.95 22.76 46.39
N HIS A 1223 52.65 22.25 47.41
CA HIS A 1223 53.76 21.32 47.18
C HIS A 1223 53.29 19.98 46.59
N LYS A 1224 52.12 19.47 47.01
CA LYS A 1224 51.51 18.26 46.45
C LYS A 1224 51.07 18.47 44.99
N TYR A 1225 50.46 19.61 44.67
CA TYR A 1225 50.09 19.99 43.31
C TYR A 1225 51.34 20.17 42.43
N ASN A 1226 52.37 20.88 42.91
CA ASN A 1226 53.64 21.05 42.20
C ASN A 1226 54.32 19.71 41.93
N HIS A 1227 54.31 18.78 42.89
CA HIS A 1227 54.84 17.43 42.69
C HIS A 1227 54.02 16.65 41.64
N TRP A 1228 52.69 16.73 41.70
CA TRP A 1228 51.80 16.13 40.69
C TRP A 1228 52.05 16.71 39.29
N LEU A 1229 52.13 18.04 39.16
CA LEU A 1229 52.36 18.76 37.91
C LEU A 1229 53.77 18.46 37.36
N HIS A 1230 54.77 18.37 38.23
CA HIS A 1230 56.13 17.96 37.87
C HIS A 1230 56.14 16.55 37.27
N ASN A 1231 55.44 15.59 37.89
CA ASN A 1231 55.35 14.23 37.38
C ASN A 1231 54.63 14.19 36.03
N ARG A 1232 53.52 14.90 35.85
CA ARG A 1232 52.82 15.00 34.56
C ARG A 1232 53.65 15.71 33.48
N ASN A 1233 54.46 16.71 33.85
CA ASN A 1233 55.40 17.35 32.94
C ASN A 1233 56.51 16.37 32.49
N ASN A 1234 56.98 15.50 33.38
CA ASN A 1234 57.94 14.45 33.01
C ASN A 1234 57.31 13.43 32.05
N GLU A 1235 56.05 13.03 32.27
CA GLU A 1235 55.30 12.20 31.33
C GLU A 1235 55.14 12.87 29.96
N TRP A 1236 54.75 14.15 29.95
CA TRP A 1236 54.63 14.94 28.71
C TRP A 1236 55.95 15.06 27.97
N LYS A 1237 57.05 15.41 28.65
CA LYS A 1237 58.38 15.47 28.04
C LYS A 1237 58.81 14.14 27.44
N ASN A 1238 58.41 13.03 28.06
CA ASN A 1238 58.68 11.70 27.52
C ASN A 1238 57.84 11.46 26.26
N LEU A 1239 56.52 11.72 26.29
CA LEU A 1239 55.63 11.62 25.12
C LEU A 1239 56.11 12.52 23.96
N GLU A 1240 56.54 13.75 24.28
CA GLU A 1240 57.03 14.73 23.31
C GLU A 1240 58.30 14.25 22.59
N LYS A 1241 59.25 13.62 23.30
CA LYS A 1241 60.49 13.09 22.68
C LYS A 1241 60.25 12.04 21.59
N LYS A 1242 59.06 11.43 21.53
CA LYS A 1242 58.74 10.42 20.52
C LYS A 1242 58.29 11.02 19.19
N ILE A 1243 57.81 12.27 19.18
CA ILE A 1243 57.40 13.04 17.99
C ILE A 1243 58.58 13.86 17.51
#